data_AF-A0A7J8UET1-F1
#
_entry.id   AF-A0A7J8UET1-F1
#
_cell.length_a   1.000
_cell.length_b   1.000
_cell.length_c   1.000
_cell.angle_alpha   90.00
_cell.angle_beta   90.00
_cell.angle_gamma   90.00
#
_symmetry.space_group_name_H-M   'P 1'
#
loop_
_entity.id
_entity.type
_entity.pdbx_description
1 polymer ?
#
loop_
_entity_poly.entity_id
_entity_poly.type
_entity_poly.pdbx_seq_one_letter_code
_entity_poly.pdbx_strand_id
1 'polypeptide(L)'
;MRQEIPKCEIQRLLSLILYKVVDPSRQIRDDALQMLETLSIREWAEDGMEGSGSYRAAVVGNLPDSYQQFQYKLSCKLAKDHPELSQLLCEEIMQRQLDAVDIIAQHQVLTCMAPWIENLNFWKLKDSGWSERLLKSLYYVTWRHGDQFPDEIEKLWSTIASKPRNISPVLDFLITKGIEDFDSNASAEISGAFATYFSVAKRVSLYLARICPQRTIDHLVYQLSQRMLEDSIEPIGTGANKGDANGNFILEFSQGPAAAQIASVADSQPHMSPLLVRGSLDGPLRNTSGSLSWRTAGVTGRSASGPLSPMPPELNIVPVTAGRSGQLLPALVNMSGPLMGVRSSTGSLRSRHVSRDSGDYLIDTPNSGEDILHSAVGMHGVNAKELQSALQGHQQHSLTRADIALILLAEIAYENDEDFREHLPLLFHVTFVSMDSSEDIVLEHCQHLLVNLLYSLAGRHLELYEVESSDGENKQQVVSLIKYVQSKRGSMMWENEDPTVTRTELPSAALLSALVQSMVDAIFFQGDLRETWGVEALKWAMECTSRHLACRSHQIYRALRPSVTSDTCVLLLRCLHRCLGNPIPPVLGFIMEILLTLQVMVENMEPEKVILYPQLFWGCVAMMHTDFVHVYCQVLELFSRVIDRLSFRDRTIENVLLSSMPRDELDSGDIGDLQRMESRGYDLPVTSGNLPAFEGVQPLVLKGLMSTVSHGVAIEVLSRITVHSCDSIFGDRETRLLMHITGLLPWLCLQLSKDPLVGPASPLQQQHHKACSVAANIAIWCRAESLDELATVFMAYSGGEITSIDNLLACVSPLLCNEWFPKHSALAFGHLLRLLERGPVEYQRVILLMLKALLQHTPMDSAQSPHMYAIVSQLVESTLCWEALSVLEALLQSCSSLTGSHPHESGSFENGTDEKMLAPQTSFKARSGPLQYALGSGFGIGSTSAPQAVPNESGTTPREVALQNTRLILGRVLDSCALGRRREYRRLVPFVTTIGNP
;
A
#
# COMPACT_ATOMS: atom_id res chain seq x y z
N MET A 1 50.00 -58.64 36.21
CA MET A 1 49.20 -57.41 36.39
C MET A 1 48.79 -56.93 35.00
N ARG A 2 47.49 -56.83 34.70
CA ARG A 2 47.06 -56.06 33.51
C ARG A 2 47.04 -54.61 33.95
N GLN A 3 47.97 -53.79 33.45
CA GLN A 3 47.82 -52.34 33.61
C GLN A 3 46.68 -51.89 32.69
N GLU A 4 45.66 -51.26 33.26
CA GLU A 4 44.62 -50.61 32.48
C GLU A 4 45.24 -49.38 31.81
N ILE A 5 45.61 -49.55 30.54
CA ILE A 5 45.90 -48.42 29.65
C ILE A 5 44.66 -47.52 29.69
N PRO A 6 44.80 -46.19 29.87
CA PRO A 6 43.64 -45.29 29.92
C PRO A 6 42.75 -45.51 28.70
N LYS A 7 41.43 -45.55 28.91
CA LYS A 7 40.44 -45.80 27.85
C LYS A 7 40.46 -44.65 26.83
N CYS A 8 41.31 -44.77 25.82
CA CYS A 8 41.30 -43.89 24.67
C CYS A 8 39.99 -44.08 23.90
N GLU A 9 39.23 -43.00 23.79
CA GLU A 9 38.01 -42.92 22.98
C GLU A 9 38.25 -43.41 21.54
N ILE A 10 37.39 -44.29 21.04
CA ILE A 10 37.54 -44.97 19.74
C ILE A 10 37.69 -43.94 18.61
N GLN A 11 36.88 -42.88 18.61
CA GLN A 11 36.96 -41.77 17.64
C GLN A 11 38.35 -41.12 17.58
N ARG A 12 39.09 -41.01 18.71
CA ARG A 12 40.43 -40.40 18.74
C ARG A 12 41.52 -41.30 18.18
N LEU A 13 41.38 -42.60 18.38
CA LEU A 13 42.25 -43.59 17.75
C LEU A 13 41.97 -43.66 16.24
N LEU A 14 40.70 -43.69 15.86
CA LEU A 14 40.26 -43.81 14.48
C LEU A 14 40.61 -42.57 13.64
N SER A 15 40.46 -41.35 14.18
CA SER A 15 40.90 -40.13 13.50
C SER A 15 42.42 -40.07 13.34
N LEU A 16 43.18 -40.55 14.34
CA LEU A 16 44.64 -40.65 14.25
C LEU A 16 45.10 -41.71 13.22
N ILE A 17 44.42 -42.85 13.13
CA ILE A 17 44.65 -43.88 12.11
C ILE A 17 44.42 -43.30 10.71
N LEU A 18 43.24 -42.71 10.46
CA LEU A 18 42.90 -42.13 9.15
C LEU A 18 43.88 -41.04 8.75
N TYR A 19 44.35 -40.22 9.70
CA TYR A 19 45.39 -39.21 9.50
C TYR A 19 46.79 -39.81 9.18
N LYS A 20 47.15 -40.97 9.74
CA LYS A 20 48.49 -41.58 9.56
C LYS A 20 48.61 -42.67 8.50
N VAL A 21 47.50 -43.19 7.99
CA VAL A 21 47.47 -44.06 6.79
C VAL A 21 47.98 -43.35 5.52
N VAL A 22 48.10 -42.02 5.53
CA VAL A 22 48.61 -41.17 4.44
C VAL A 22 49.98 -40.52 4.71
N ASP A 23 50.67 -40.91 5.79
CA ASP A 23 51.99 -40.39 6.11
C ASP A 23 53.01 -40.75 5.02
N PRO A 24 53.93 -39.86 4.58
CA PRO A 24 54.97 -40.19 3.62
C PRO A 24 55.86 -41.37 4.04
N SER A 25 56.09 -41.53 5.36
CA SER A 25 56.84 -42.66 5.90
C SER A 25 56.02 -43.95 5.82
N ARG A 26 56.52 -44.93 5.06
CA ARG A 26 55.89 -46.24 4.97
C ARG A 26 55.73 -46.91 6.33
N GLN A 27 56.72 -46.79 7.23
CA GLN A 27 56.63 -47.39 8.56
C GLN A 27 55.43 -46.84 9.33
N ILE A 28 55.19 -45.52 9.27
CA ILE A 28 54.05 -44.90 9.97
C ILE A 28 52.70 -45.35 9.38
N ARG A 29 52.63 -45.60 8.06
CA ARG A 29 51.43 -46.19 7.42
C ARG A 29 51.20 -47.64 7.86
N ASP A 30 52.25 -48.46 7.87
CA ASP A 30 52.19 -49.86 8.27
C ASP A 30 51.85 -49.99 9.78
N ASP A 31 52.42 -49.13 10.64
CA ASP A 31 52.09 -49.01 12.08
C ASP A 31 50.63 -48.57 12.32
N ALA A 32 50.13 -47.59 11.55
CA ALA A 32 48.75 -47.11 11.66
C ALA A 32 47.72 -48.19 11.27
N LEU A 33 48.04 -49.02 10.27
CA LEU A 33 47.22 -50.18 9.90
C LEU A 33 47.27 -51.28 10.97
N GLN A 34 48.41 -51.52 11.61
CA GLN A 34 48.50 -52.45 12.74
C GLN A 34 47.69 -51.94 13.96
N MET A 35 47.64 -50.62 14.17
CA MET A 35 46.79 -50.03 15.21
C MET A 35 45.28 -50.19 14.90
N LEU A 36 44.88 -50.11 13.63
CA LEU A 36 43.51 -50.40 13.20
C LEU A 36 43.14 -51.88 13.40
N GLU A 37 44.01 -52.82 13.02
CA GLU A 37 43.82 -54.26 13.26
C GLU A 37 43.69 -54.56 14.76
N THR A 38 44.53 -53.93 15.59
CA THR A 38 44.47 -54.06 17.05
C THR A 38 43.17 -53.50 17.63
N LEU A 39 42.62 -52.42 17.05
CA LEU A 39 41.34 -51.83 17.46
C LEU A 39 40.17 -52.74 17.05
N SER A 40 40.14 -53.22 15.80
CA SER A 40 39.07 -54.09 15.31
C SER A 40 38.98 -55.43 16.05
N ILE A 41 40.11 -55.99 16.49
CA ILE A 41 40.16 -57.23 17.29
C ILE A 41 39.68 -57.00 18.74
N ARG A 42 39.73 -55.77 19.26
CA ARG A 42 39.35 -55.46 20.66
C ARG A 42 37.93 -54.98 20.82
N GLU A 43 37.49 -54.06 19.95
CA GLU A 43 36.23 -53.34 20.12
C GLU A 43 35.14 -53.82 19.13
N TRP A 44 35.52 -54.50 18.04
CA TRP A 44 34.61 -54.90 16.93
C TRP A 44 34.62 -56.40 16.62
N ALA A 45 35.13 -57.23 17.54
CA ALA A 45 35.11 -58.69 17.43
C ALA A 45 33.90 -59.27 18.17
N GLU A 46 32.75 -59.37 17.49
CA GLU A 46 31.61 -60.16 18.00
C GLU A 46 31.85 -61.66 17.80
N ASP A 47 31.37 -62.47 18.75
CA ASP A 47 31.60 -63.92 18.80
C ASP A 47 30.94 -64.67 17.62
N GLY A 48 31.73 -64.97 16.59
CA GLY A 48 31.48 -66.12 15.69
C GLY A 48 31.23 -65.83 14.20
N MET A 49 31.34 -64.59 13.72
CA MET A 49 31.33 -64.28 12.28
C MET A 49 32.74 -64.05 11.73
N GLU A 50 33.08 -64.68 10.60
CA GLU A 50 34.44 -64.71 10.02
C GLU A 50 34.90 -63.39 9.34
N GLY A 51 34.43 -62.24 9.82
CA GLY A 51 34.68 -60.91 9.22
C GLY A 51 35.88 -60.14 9.77
N SER A 52 36.27 -60.35 11.04
CA SER A 52 37.12 -59.42 11.82
C SER A 52 38.61 -59.30 11.42
N GLY A 53 39.01 -59.85 10.27
CA GLY A 53 40.34 -59.65 9.66
C GLY A 53 40.35 -58.78 8.38
N SER A 54 39.19 -58.23 7.99
CA SER A 54 38.95 -57.70 6.63
C SER A 54 39.55 -56.32 6.31
N TYR A 55 40.34 -55.71 7.21
CA TYR A 55 41.00 -54.42 6.98
C TYR A 55 42.43 -54.54 6.41
N ARG A 56 42.94 -55.75 6.24
CA ARG A 56 44.33 -56.05 5.84
C ARG A 56 44.61 -55.83 4.34
N ALA A 57 44.53 -54.58 3.90
CA ALA A 57 44.93 -54.15 2.57
C ALA A 57 46.23 -53.33 2.64
N ALA A 58 47.34 -53.93 2.19
CA ALA A 58 48.63 -53.24 2.16
C ALA A 58 48.66 -52.15 1.09
N VAL A 59 49.22 -50.99 1.43
CA VAL A 59 49.46 -49.90 0.47
C VAL A 59 50.67 -50.27 -0.41
N VAL A 60 50.41 -50.91 -1.55
CA VAL A 60 51.44 -51.37 -2.50
C VAL A 60 52.10 -50.21 -3.26
N GLY A 61 51.44 -49.06 -3.36
CA GLY A 61 51.94 -47.89 -4.07
C GLY A 61 52.84 -46.98 -3.21
N ASN A 62 53.89 -46.44 -3.85
CA ASN A 62 54.77 -45.43 -3.26
C ASN A 62 54.36 -43.98 -3.61
N LEU A 63 53.27 -43.78 -4.37
CA LEU A 63 52.83 -42.46 -4.85
C LEU A 63 51.78 -41.84 -3.91
N PRO A 64 51.78 -40.51 -3.69
CA PRO A 64 50.80 -39.82 -2.84
C PRO A 64 49.34 -40.17 -3.15
N ASP A 65 48.98 -40.12 -4.44
CA ASP A 65 47.63 -40.38 -4.94
C ASP A 65 47.17 -41.80 -4.57
N SER A 66 48.11 -42.76 -4.53
CA SER A 66 47.80 -44.16 -4.23
C SER A 66 47.47 -44.41 -2.76
N TYR A 67 48.08 -43.66 -1.82
CA TYR A 67 47.74 -43.77 -0.40
C TYR A 67 46.57 -42.87 0.01
N GLN A 68 46.40 -41.70 -0.62
CA GLN A 68 45.20 -40.86 -0.45
C GLN A 68 43.93 -41.58 -0.97
N GLN A 69 43.98 -42.17 -2.16
CA GLN A 69 42.86 -42.95 -2.70
C GLN A 69 42.58 -44.21 -1.87
N PHE A 70 43.59 -44.76 -1.18
CA PHE A 70 43.41 -45.85 -0.23
C PHE A 70 42.74 -45.37 1.07
N GLN A 71 43.19 -44.27 1.67
CA GLN A 71 42.59 -43.66 2.85
C GLN A 71 41.10 -43.35 2.63
N TYR A 72 40.73 -42.78 1.48
CA TYR A 72 39.32 -42.56 1.14
C TYR A 72 38.52 -43.86 1.08
N LYS A 73 39.04 -44.90 0.39
CA LYS A 73 38.39 -46.22 0.32
C LYS A 73 38.26 -46.91 1.68
N LEU A 74 39.28 -46.78 2.54
CA LEU A 74 39.28 -47.30 3.91
C LEU A 74 38.23 -46.58 4.76
N SER A 75 38.16 -45.25 4.65
CA SER A 75 37.14 -44.43 5.30
C SER A 75 35.72 -44.80 4.85
N CYS A 76 35.49 -44.96 3.54
CA CYS A 76 34.22 -45.44 2.97
C CYS A 76 33.81 -46.84 3.45
N LYS A 77 34.76 -47.71 3.82
CA LYS A 77 34.47 -49.01 4.41
C LYS A 77 34.10 -48.86 5.89
N LEU A 78 34.97 -48.24 6.68
CA LEU A 78 34.77 -48.02 8.12
C LEU A 78 33.47 -47.26 8.42
N ALA A 79 33.10 -46.28 7.61
CA ALA A 79 31.84 -45.54 7.75
C ALA A 79 30.58 -46.39 7.48
N LYS A 80 30.70 -47.47 6.68
CA LYS A 80 29.59 -48.41 6.41
C LYS A 80 29.53 -49.52 7.43
N ASP A 81 30.68 -49.97 7.90
CA ASP A 81 30.81 -51.04 8.90
C ASP A 81 30.47 -50.52 10.32
N HIS A 82 30.72 -49.23 10.62
CA HIS A 82 30.54 -48.59 11.94
C HIS A 82 29.81 -47.23 11.91
N PRO A 83 28.58 -47.14 11.37
CA PRO A 83 27.87 -45.87 11.17
C PRO A 83 27.59 -45.10 12.49
N GLU A 84 27.52 -45.79 13.63
CA GLU A 84 27.34 -45.21 14.96
C GLU A 84 28.46 -44.25 15.38
N LEU A 85 29.70 -44.50 14.94
CA LEU A 85 30.86 -43.66 15.28
C LEU A 85 30.89 -42.33 14.53
N SER A 86 30.07 -42.16 13.49
CA SER A 86 30.09 -40.99 12.59
C SER A 86 29.92 -39.65 13.30
N GLN A 87 29.10 -39.60 14.37
CA GLN A 87 28.90 -38.37 15.14
C GLN A 87 30.19 -37.96 15.86
N LEU A 88 30.69 -38.84 16.72
CA LEU A 88 31.87 -38.58 17.55
C LEU A 88 33.14 -38.37 16.70
N LEU A 89 33.27 -39.06 15.57
CA LEU A 89 34.41 -38.90 14.67
C LEU A 89 34.38 -37.56 13.92
N CYS A 90 33.23 -37.13 13.39
CA CYS A 90 33.13 -35.84 12.72
C CYS A 90 33.42 -34.68 13.68
N GLU A 91 32.92 -34.75 14.91
CA GLU A 91 33.18 -33.73 15.93
C GLU A 91 34.67 -33.65 16.32
N GLU A 92 35.30 -34.80 16.58
CA GLU A 92 36.74 -34.92 16.90
C GLU A 92 37.65 -34.44 15.75
N ILE A 93 37.29 -34.74 14.49
CA ILE A 93 38.02 -34.24 13.31
C ILE A 93 37.90 -32.71 13.21
N MET A 94 36.68 -32.17 13.24
CA MET A 94 36.45 -30.74 13.02
C MET A 94 37.01 -29.86 14.14
N GLN A 95 36.92 -30.29 15.40
CA GLN A 95 37.35 -29.50 16.56
C GLN A 95 38.86 -29.57 16.83
N ARG A 96 39.54 -30.68 16.47
CA ARG A 96 40.92 -30.92 16.94
C ARG A 96 41.94 -31.26 15.86
N GLN A 97 41.55 -31.80 14.69
CA GLN A 97 42.52 -32.08 13.64
C GLN A 97 42.78 -30.87 12.73
N LEU A 98 41.74 -30.14 12.32
CA LEU A 98 41.92 -29.07 11.32
C LEU A 98 42.81 -27.90 11.80
N ASP A 99 42.64 -27.44 13.05
CA ASP A 99 43.48 -26.38 13.64
C ASP A 99 44.92 -26.84 14.01
N ALA A 100 45.22 -28.15 13.96
CA ALA A 100 46.48 -28.74 14.46
C ALA A 100 47.37 -29.38 13.38
N VAL A 101 46.98 -29.29 12.11
CA VAL A 101 47.55 -30.05 10.98
C VAL A 101 47.97 -29.10 9.85
N ASP A 102 48.97 -29.50 9.07
CA ASP A 102 49.46 -28.71 7.94
C ASP A 102 48.52 -28.74 6.73
N ILE A 103 48.64 -27.73 5.85
CA ILE A 103 47.76 -27.50 4.69
C ILE A 103 47.63 -28.75 3.80
N ILE A 104 48.70 -29.53 3.61
CA ILE A 104 48.67 -30.71 2.73
C ILE A 104 47.79 -31.82 3.29
N ALA A 105 47.73 -31.95 4.62
CA ALA A 105 46.92 -32.97 5.29
C ALA A 105 45.55 -32.46 5.78
N GLN A 106 45.32 -31.14 5.89
CA GLN A 106 43.97 -30.58 6.04
C GLN A 106 43.04 -31.03 4.89
N HIS A 107 43.50 -30.93 3.64
CA HIS A 107 42.80 -31.46 2.46
C HIS A 107 42.44 -32.96 2.61
N GLN A 108 43.37 -33.76 3.13
CA GLN A 108 43.20 -35.21 3.28
C GLN A 108 42.19 -35.55 4.39
N VAL A 109 42.22 -34.80 5.49
CA VAL A 109 41.28 -34.91 6.62
C VAL A 109 39.86 -34.50 6.21
N LEU A 110 39.69 -33.41 5.43
CA LEU A 110 38.39 -33.03 4.86
C LEU A 110 37.87 -34.13 3.92
N THR A 111 38.73 -34.62 3.01
CA THR A 111 38.38 -35.67 2.04
C THR A 111 37.97 -36.98 2.71
N CYS A 112 38.67 -37.41 3.76
CA CYS A 112 38.34 -38.66 4.46
C CYS A 112 37.12 -38.53 5.39
N MET A 113 36.66 -37.32 5.72
CA MET A 113 35.49 -37.09 6.59
C MET A 113 34.15 -37.27 5.84
N ALA A 114 34.10 -37.01 4.53
CA ALA A 114 32.85 -37.06 3.75
C ALA A 114 32.04 -38.37 3.91
N PRO A 115 32.63 -39.59 3.87
CA PRO A 115 31.86 -40.83 4.01
C PRO A 115 31.17 -41.00 5.38
N TRP A 116 31.69 -40.37 6.44
CA TRP A 116 31.07 -40.38 7.77
C TRP A 116 29.89 -39.41 7.85
N ILE A 117 30.00 -38.27 7.16
CA ILE A 117 28.90 -37.31 7.02
C ILE A 117 27.71 -37.95 6.27
N GLU A 118 27.95 -38.87 5.33
CA GLU A 118 26.90 -39.61 4.63
C GLU A 118 25.94 -40.35 5.59
N ASN A 119 26.38 -40.73 6.80
CA ASN A 119 25.51 -41.37 7.80
C ASN A 119 24.62 -40.40 8.59
N LEU A 120 24.99 -39.12 8.68
CA LEU A 120 24.33 -38.15 9.57
C LEU A 120 22.88 -37.84 9.16
N ASN A 121 22.07 -37.41 10.13
CA ASN A 121 20.68 -37.03 9.93
C ASN A 121 20.29 -35.96 10.96
N PHE A 122 20.34 -34.69 10.57
CA PHE A 122 20.12 -33.58 11.50
C PHE A 122 18.67 -33.54 12.04
N TRP A 123 17.70 -33.99 11.25
CA TRP A 123 16.31 -34.07 11.70
C TRP A 123 16.12 -35.02 12.90
N LYS A 124 16.84 -36.17 12.92
CA LYS A 124 16.85 -37.09 14.07
C LYS A 124 17.65 -36.59 15.28
N LEU A 125 18.51 -35.58 15.09
CA LEU A 125 19.49 -35.13 16.10
C LEU A 125 19.20 -33.71 16.61
N LYS A 126 18.09 -33.10 16.19
CA LYS A 126 17.69 -31.73 16.56
C LYS A 126 17.53 -31.57 18.07
N ASP A 127 16.87 -32.53 18.72
CA ASP A 127 16.51 -32.45 20.14
C ASP A 127 17.70 -32.72 21.10
N SER A 128 18.85 -33.16 20.58
CA SER A 128 20.05 -33.44 21.40
C SER A 128 21.01 -32.25 21.51
N GLY A 129 20.77 -31.16 20.76
CA GLY A 129 21.69 -30.03 20.61
C GLY A 129 22.99 -30.36 19.85
N TRP A 130 23.25 -31.64 19.53
CA TRP A 130 24.46 -32.06 18.83
C TRP A 130 24.50 -31.56 17.39
N SER A 131 23.34 -31.54 16.70
CA SER A 131 23.24 -31.00 15.34
C SER A 131 23.71 -29.54 15.27
N GLU A 132 23.36 -28.73 16.27
CA GLU A 132 23.75 -27.32 16.33
C GLU A 132 25.27 -27.17 16.53
N ARG A 133 25.89 -27.99 17.39
CA ARG A 133 27.35 -27.99 17.61
C ARG A 133 28.12 -28.38 16.35
N LEU A 134 27.68 -29.42 15.64
CA LEU A 134 28.31 -29.81 14.39
C LEU A 134 28.12 -28.74 13.31
N LEU A 135 26.94 -28.11 13.21
CA LEU A 135 26.71 -27.03 12.26
C LEU A 135 27.54 -25.78 12.58
N LYS A 136 27.74 -25.43 13.87
CA LYS A 136 28.68 -24.38 14.30
C LYS A 136 30.14 -24.73 13.93
N SER A 137 30.53 -26.01 14.01
CA SER A 137 31.85 -26.49 13.58
C SER A 137 32.03 -26.45 12.05
N LEU A 138 31.06 -26.98 11.29
CA LEU A 138 31.03 -26.95 9.82
C LEU A 138 31.05 -25.52 9.26
N TYR A 139 30.32 -24.60 9.90
CA TYR A 139 30.33 -23.18 9.59
C TYR A 139 31.73 -22.57 9.78
N TYR A 140 32.38 -22.82 10.92
CA TYR A 140 33.74 -22.33 11.20
C TYR A 140 34.77 -22.91 10.20
N VAL A 141 34.68 -24.19 9.86
CA VAL A 141 35.55 -24.83 8.87
C VAL A 141 35.32 -24.23 7.47
N THR A 142 34.07 -23.98 7.08
CA THR A 142 33.71 -23.32 5.81
C THR A 142 34.22 -21.87 5.76
N TRP A 143 34.18 -21.15 6.88
CA TRP A 143 34.72 -19.80 7.03
C TRP A 143 36.25 -19.75 6.91
N ARG A 144 36.96 -20.66 7.59
CA ARG A 144 38.42 -20.71 7.60
C ARG A 144 39.02 -21.20 6.29
N HIS A 145 38.39 -22.20 5.66
CA HIS A 145 39.01 -22.98 4.59
C HIS A 145 38.23 -23.00 3.26
N GLY A 146 37.03 -22.44 3.17
CA GLY A 146 36.22 -22.48 1.94
C GLY A 146 36.86 -21.79 0.72
N ASP A 147 37.81 -20.89 0.93
CA ASP A 147 38.60 -20.24 -0.14
C ASP A 147 39.87 -21.06 -0.52
N GLN A 148 40.29 -21.97 0.36
CA GLN A 148 41.51 -22.79 0.22
C GLN A 148 41.20 -24.17 -0.36
N PHE A 149 40.09 -24.76 0.08
CA PHE A 149 39.62 -26.11 -0.23
C PHE A 149 38.15 -26.08 -0.70
N PRO A 150 37.82 -25.35 -1.79
CA PRO A 150 36.44 -25.15 -2.21
C PRO A 150 35.77 -26.46 -2.65
N ASP A 151 36.49 -27.33 -3.37
CA ASP A 151 35.95 -28.57 -3.91
C ASP A 151 35.65 -29.59 -2.79
N GLU A 152 36.48 -29.62 -1.75
CA GLU A 152 36.33 -30.47 -0.57
C GLU A 152 35.19 -29.98 0.32
N ILE A 153 35.10 -28.66 0.56
CA ILE A 153 34.02 -28.07 1.35
C ILE A 153 32.68 -28.19 0.62
N GLU A 154 32.64 -27.98 -0.70
CA GLU A 154 31.47 -28.28 -1.55
C GLU A 154 31.11 -29.77 -1.45
N LYS A 155 32.09 -30.69 -1.43
CA LYS A 155 31.84 -32.12 -1.28
C LYS A 155 31.23 -32.49 0.07
N LEU A 156 31.66 -31.85 1.17
CA LEU A 156 31.07 -32.07 2.49
C LEU A 156 29.61 -31.60 2.55
N TRP A 157 29.32 -30.37 2.12
CA TRP A 157 27.95 -29.84 2.09
C TRP A 157 27.05 -30.59 1.10
N SER A 158 27.60 -31.00 -0.05
CA SER A 158 26.89 -31.87 -1.01
C SER A 158 26.52 -33.22 -0.40
N THR A 159 27.39 -33.79 0.45
CA THR A 159 27.13 -35.05 1.13
C THR A 159 26.05 -34.88 2.21
N ILE A 160 26.01 -33.73 2.90
CA ILE A 160 24.89 -33.36 3.79
C ILE A 160 23.58 -33.27 3.01
N ALA A 161 23.61 -32.56 1.87
CA ALA A 161 22.44 -32.29 1.02
C ALA A 161 21.84 -33.55 0.37
N SER A 162 22.66 -34.59 0.13
CA SER A 162 22.23 -35.89 -0.41
C SER A 162 21.05 -36.54 0.33
N LYS A 163 20.81 -36.13 1.59
CA LYS A 163 19.61 -36.42 2.37
C LYS A 163 18.73 -35.17 2.45
N PRO A 164 17.63 -35.06 1.68
CA PRO A 164 16.78 -33.85 1.66
C PRO A 164 16.25 -33.39 3.04
N ARG A 165 16.14 -34.29 4.03
CA ARG A 165 15.73 -33.94 5.41
C ARG A 165 16.79 -33.15 6.20
N ASN A 166 18.02 -33.04 5.70
CA ASN A 166 19.07 -32.22 6.29
C ASN A 166 19.00 -30.75 5.85
N ILE A 167 18.34 -30.43 4.72
CA ILE A 167 18.31 -29.09 4.13
C ILE A 167 17.69 -28.07 5.09
N SER A 168 16.44 -28.28 5.52
CA SER A 168 15.74 -27.36 6.42
C SER A 168 16.49 -27.09 7.74
N PRO A 169 17.02 -28.10 8.49
CA PRO A 169 17.86 -27.83 9.66
C PRO A 169 19.12 -26.99 9.40
N VAL A 170 19.77 -27.14 8.23
CA VAL A 170 20.96 -26.33 7.89
C VAL A 170 20.55 -24.89 7.59
N LEU A 171 19.49 -24.69 6.81
CA LEU A 171 18.99 -23.36 6.46
C LEU A 171 18.42 -22.62 7.68
N ASP A 172 17.66 -23.32 8.53
CA ASP A 172 17.17 -22.77 9.80
C ASP A 172 18.33 -22.37 10.72
N PHE A 173 19.41 -23.15 10.77
CA PHE A 173 20.62 -22.80 11.50
C PHE A 173 21.31 -21.56 10.92
N LEU A 174 21.48 -21.47 9.60
CA LEU A 174 22.07 -20.30 8.95
C LEU A 174 21.26 -19.03 9.20
N ILE A 175 19.93 -19.10 9.09
CA ILE A 175 19.03 -17.96 9.33
C ILE A 175 19.08 -17.52 10.79
N THR A 176 18.92 -18.44 11.75
CA THR A 176 19.02 -18.10 13.18
C THR A 176 20.39 -17.49 13.50
N LYS A 177 21.48 -18.07 12.97
CA LYS A 177 22.83 -17.52 13.18
C LYS A 177 23.01 -16.13 12.54
N GLY A 178 22.38 -15.84 11.41
CA GLY A 178 22.46 -14.52 10.78
C GLY A 178 21.80 -13.42 11.62
N ILE A 179 20.77 -13.76 12.41
CA ILE A 179 20.17 -12.86 13.40
C ILE A 179 21.08 -12.74 14.63
N GLU A 180 21.55 -13.86 15.20
CA GLU A 180 22.50 -13.86 16.33
C GLU A 180 23.77 -13.02 16.04
N ASP A 181 24.37 -13.20 14.85
CA ASP A 181 25.57 -12.48 14.40
C ASP A 181 25.28 -11.00 14.05
N PHE A 182 24.02 -10.58 13.90
CA PHE A 182 23.65 -9.17 13.64
C PHE A 182 23.32 -8.43 14.94
N ASP A 183 22.40 -8.97 15.75
CA ASP A 183 22.00 -8.40 17.04
C ASP A 183 23.21 -8.22 17.99
N SER A 184 24.18 -9.15 17.93
CA SER A 184 25.40 -9.10 18.75
C SER A 184 26.41 -8.04 18.30
N ASN A 185 26.30 -7.51 17.08
CA ASN A 185 27.33 -6.70 16.42
C ASN A 185 26.83 -5.33 15.94
N ALA A 186 25.78 -4.78 16.57
CA ALA A 186 25.15 -3.50 16.24
C ALA A 186 26.03 -2.24 16.50
N SER A 187 27.35 -2.35 16.49
CA SER A 187 28.30 -1.22 16.54
C SER A 187 29.03 -1.06 15.21
N ALA A 188 29.24 0.19 14.80
CA ALA A 188 29.65 0.55 13.43
C ALA A 188 31.04 0.04 12.99
N GLU A 189 31.83 -0.54 13.88
CA GLU A 189 33.18 -1.04 13.58
C GLU A 189 33.20 -2.48 12.99
N ILE A 190 32.05 -3.19 12.99
CA ILE A 190 32.00 -4.65 12.74
C ILE A 190 31.46 -5.03 11.34
N SER A 191 31.54 -4.11 10.36
CA SER A 191 31.21 -4.40 8.95
C SER A 191 31.92 -5.66 8.40
N GLY A 192 33.16 -5.92 8.84
CA GLY A 192 33.96 -7.06 8.41
C GLY A 192 33.40 -8.43 8.81
N ALA A 193 32.95 -8.61 10.06
CA ALA A 193 32.44 -9.93 10.50
C ALA A 193 31.11 -10.25 9.81
N PHE A 194 30.25 -9.25 9.64
CA PHE A 194 28.95 -9.42 9.00
C PHE A 194 29.09 -9.76 7.50
N ALA A 195 30.06 -9.16 6.81
CA ALA A 195 30.44 -9.58 5.45
C ALA A 195 30.92 -11.05 5.39
N THR A 196 31.64 -11.54 6.41
CA THR A 196 32.05 -12.95 6.45
C THR A 196 30.89 -13.91 6.69
N TYR A 197 29.86 -13.53 7.46
CA TYR A 197 28.65 -14.34 7.62
C TYR A 197 28.00 -14.62 6.26
N PHE A 198 27.72 -13.57 5.48
CA PHE A 198 27.06 -13.78 4.18
C PHE A 198 27.92 -14.54 3.18
N SER A 199 29.24 -14.33 3.17
CA SER A 199 30.16 -15.12 2.33
C SER A 199 30.01 -16.62 2.59
N VAL A 200 29.94 -17.01 3.87
CA VAL A 200 29.76 -18.42 4.28
C VAL A 200 28.35 -18.90 4.01
N ALA A 201 27.32 -18.15 4.44
CA ALA A 201 25.93 -18.59 4.35
C ALA A 201 25.45 -18.75 2.90
N LYS A 202 25.84 -17.83 2.00
CA LYS A 202 25.55 -17.93 0.55
C LYS A 202 26.26 -19.13 -0.07
N ARG A 203 27.56 -19.31 0.22
CA ARG A 203 28.35 -20.45 -0.24
C ARG A 203 27.73 -21.79 0.16
N VAL A 204 27.33 -21.95 1.42
CA VAL A 204 26.64 -23.16 1.90
C VAL A 204 25.30 -23.33 1.16
N SER A 205 24.48 -22.30 1.08
CA SER A 205 23.16 -22.37 0.45
C SER A 205 23.23 -22.70 -1.05
N LEU A 206 24.25 -22.22 -1.75
CA LEU A 206 24.55 -22.59 -3.14
C LEU A 206 24.90 -24.09 -3.28
N TYR A 207 25.77 -24.62 -2.40
CA TYR A 207 26.11 -26.05 -2.39
C TYR A 207 24.90 -26.94 -2.03
N LEU A 208 23.98 -26.48 -1.18
CA LEU A 208 22.72 -27.18 -0.92
C LEU A 208 21.82 -27.18 -2.17
N ALA A 209 21.69 -26.02 -2.83
CA ALA A 209 20.88 -25.87 -4.04
C ALA A 209 21.37 -26.77 -5.19
N ARG A 210 22.68 -26.87 -5.43
CA ARG A 210 23.25 -27.73 -6.49
C ARG A 210 22.93 -29.22 -6.37
N ILE A 211 22.52 -29.70 -5.19
CA ILE A 211 22.16 -31.12 -4.94
C ILE A 211 20.65 -31.29 -4.71
N CYS A 212 19.97 -30.28 -4.17
CA CYS A 212 18.55 -30.31 -3.84
C CYS A 212 17.94 -28.91 -4.08
N PRO A 213 17.81 -28.46 -5.35
CA PRO A 213 17.46 -27.08 -5.69
C PRO A 213 16.06 -26.73 -5.21
N GLN A 214 15.02 -27.38 -5.75
CA GLN A 214 13.63 -27.27 -5.28
C GLN A 214 13.51 -27.26 -3.75
N ARG A 215 14.12 -28.22 -3.02
CA ARG A 215 14.00 -28.29 -1.55
C ARG A 215 14.70 -27.17 -0.79
N THR A 216 15.76 -26.59 -1.37
CA THR A 216 16.47 -25.44 -0.81
C THR A 216 15.65 -24.17 -1.07
N ILE A 217 15.11 -24.04 -2.28
CA ILE A 217 14.26 -22.93 -2.72
C ILE A 217 12.94 -22.93 -1.95
N ASP A 218 12.20 -24.03 -1.90
CA ASP A 218 10.94 -24.19 -1.15
C ASP A 218 11.07 -23.71 0.30
N HIS A 219 12.18 -24.06 0.97
CA HIS A 219 12.39 -23.70 2.39
C HIS A 219 12.73 -22.22 2.56
N LEU A 220 13.56 -21.65 1.68
CA LEU A 220 13.87 -20.22 1.72
C LEU A 220 12.66 -19.36 1.31
N VAL A 221 11.89 -19.79 0.30
CA VAL A 221 10.65 -19.13 -0.13
C VAL A 221 9.55 -19.27 0.93
N TYR A 222 9.48 -20.39 1.65
CA TYR A 222 8.63 -20.51 2.83
C TYR A 222 9.00 -19.48 3.90
N GLN A 223 10.28 -19.35 4.27
CA GLN A 223 10.73 -18.34 5.23
C GLN A 223 10.43 -16.91 4.72
N LEU A 224 10.65 -16.63 3.42
CA LEU A 224 10.33 -15.37 2.77
C LEU A 224 8.82 -15.02 2.85
N SER A 225 7.95 -16.02 2.71
CA SER A 225 6.49 -15.84 2.83
C SER A 225 6.05 -15.43 4.24
N GLN A 226 6.85 -15.71 5.27
CA GLN A 226 6.52 -15.35 6.65
C GLN A 226 6.67 -13.84 6.93
N ARG A 227 7.34 -13.07 6.05
CA ARG A 227 7.44 -11.59 6.17
C ARG A 227 6.08 -10.90 6.25
N MET A 228 5.07 -11.48 5.61
CA MET A 228 3.68 -11.03 5.68
C MET A 228 3.10 -11.08 7.12
N LEU A 229 3.72 -11.87 7.99
CA LEU A 229 3.30 -12.14 9.38
C LEU A 229 4.35 -11.72 10.42
N GLU A 230 5.47 -11.12 10.02
CA GLU A 230 6.49 -10.60 10.94
C GLU A 230 6.02 -9.22 11.47
N ASP A 231 5.97 -9.06 12.79
CA ASP A 231 5.54 -7.80 13.42
C ASP A 231 6.60 -6.70 13.20
N SER A 232 6.39 -5.86 12.17
CA SER A 232 7.26 -4.72 11.91
C SER A 232 7.17 -3.71 13.05
N ILE A 233 8.26 -3.55 13.79
CA ILE A 233 8.45 -2.44 14.72
C ILE A 233 8.62 -1.16 13.87
N GLU A 234 7.50 -0.58 13.40
CA GLU A 234 7.51 0.74 12.75
C GLU A 234 8.11 1.73 13.76
N PRO A 235 9.33 2.27 13.53
CA PRO A 235 9.95 3.18 14.49
C PRO A 235 9.09 4.44 14.57
N ILE A 236 8.62 4.78 15.77
CA ILE A 236 7.65 5.87 15.97
C ILE A 236 8.24 7.18 15.44
N GLY A 237 7.83 7.55 14.24
CA GLY A 237 8.42 8.64 13.47
C GLY A 237 8.17 9.99 14.13
N THR A 238 9.17 10.49 14.85
CA THR A 238 9.18 11.84 15.45
C THR A 238 9.31 12.98 14.42
N GLY A 239 8.98 12.70 13.15
CA GLY A 239 8.63 13.71 12.14
C GLY A 239 7.25 14.33 12.35
N ALA A 240 6.39 13.74 13.19
CA ALA A 240 5.22 14.42 13.73
C ALA A 240 5.67 15.53 14.69
N ASN A 241 5.67 16.78 14.21
CA ASN A 241 5.95 17.97 15.03
C ASN A 241 5.08 17.98 16.29
N LYS A 242 5.70 18.01 17.47
CA LYS A 242 5.02 18.14 18.78
C LYS A 242 4.36 19.50 19.03
N GLY A 243 4.06 20.26 17.98
CA GLY A 243 3.21 21.45 17.99
C GLY A 243 1.78 21.20 17.48
N ASP A 244 1.58 20.26 16.55
CA ASP A 244 0.32 20.12 15.80
C ASP A 244 -0.68 19.14 16.43
N ALA A 245 -0.43 18.70 17.67
CA ALA A 245 -1.33 17.82 18.45
C ALA A 245 -2.69 18.46 18.80
N ASN A 246 -2.90 19.73 18.45
CA ASN A 246 -4.16 20.46 18.61
C ASN A 246 -4.79 20.85 17.25
N GLY A 247 -4.30 20.28 16.14
CA GLY A 247 -4.83 20.50 14.80
C GLY A 247 -6.11 19.71 14.55
N ASN A 248 -7.25 20.40 14.46
CA ASN A 248 -8.44 19.87 13.79
C ASN A 248 -8.15 19.76 12.28
N PHE A 249 -7.50 18.67 11.87
CA PHE A 249 -7.25 18.40 10.46
C PHE A 249 -8.58 18.22 9.71
N ILE A 250 -8.68 18.86 8.55
CA ILE A 250 -9.92 19.01 7.77
C ILE A 250 -10.28 17.66 7.12
N LEU A 251 -10.91 16.78 7.90
CA LEU A 251 -11.28 15.43 7.50
C LEU A 251 -12.79 15.17 7.55
N GLU A 252 -13.60 16.10 8.07
CA GLU A 252 -15.03 15.89 8.37
C GLU A 252 -15.96 16.93 7.71
N PHE A 253 -17.21 16.52 7.42
CA PHE A 253 -18.32 17.42 7.05
C PHE A 253 -18.81 18.34 8.21
N SER A 254 -18.25 18.21 9.40
CA SER A 254 -18.75 18.81 10.64
C SER A 254 -18.33 20.28 10.84
N GLN A 255 -17.27 20.74 10.17
CA GLN A 255 -16.67 22.07 10.37
C GLN A 255 -16.85 22.91 9.10
N GLY A 256 -17.74 23.91 9.18
CA GLY A 256 -18.00 24.85 8.09
C GLY A 256 -16.85 25.84 7.86
N PRO A 257 -16.98 26.77 6.89
CA PRO A 257 -16.00 27.82 6.67
C PRO A 257 -15.76 28.61 7.96
N ALA A 258 -14.50 28.80 8.35
CA ALA A 258 -14.16 29.63 9.48
C ALA A 258 -14.56 31.09 9.18
N ALA A 259 -15.69 31.52 9.72
CA ALA A 259 -16.15 32.90 9.62
C ALA A 259 -15.02 33.84 10.06
N ALA A 260 -14.76 34.88 9.25
CA ALA A 260 -13.56 35.69 9.38
C ALA A 260 -13.44 36.28 10.79
N GLN A 261 -12.43 35.85 11.55
CA GLN A 261 -12.12 36.36 12.89
C GLN A 261 -11.51 37.77 12.78
N ILE A 262 -12.35 38.74 12.45
CA ILE A 262 -12.02 40.16 12.49
C ILE A 262 -11.94 40.56 13.97
N ALA A 263 -10.79 41.12 14.35
CA ALA A 263 -10.44 41.70 15.65
C ALA A 263 -10.36 40.75 16.87
N SER A 264 -9.12 40.40 17.27
CA SER A 264 -8.60 40.73 18.62
C SER A 264 -7.12 40.36 18.83
N VAL A 265 -6.21 41.03 18.12
CA VAL A 265 -4.80 41.12 18.53
C VAL A 265 -4.38 42.60 18.55
N ALA A 266 -4.38 43.17 19.75
CA ALA A 266 -3.78 44.46 20.06
C ALA A 266 -2.72 44.26 21.15
N ASP A 267 -1.85 45.26 21.33
CA ASP A 267 -0.80 45.34 22.36
C ASP A 267 0.29 44.26 22.40
N SER A 268 1.29 44.47 21.54
CA SER A 268 2.66 44.62 22.06
C SER A 268 3.46 45.64 21.23
N GLN A 269 3.50 46.90 21.70
CA GLN A 269 4.39 47.95 21.17
C GLN A 269 5.86 47.67 21.51
N PRO A 270 6.80 48.19 20.69
CA PRO A 270 7.71 49.19 21.25
C PRO A 270 8.03 50.39 20.30
N HIS A 271 7.63 51.58 20.76
CA HIS A 271 8.42 52.83 20.76
C HIS A 271 8.92 53.46 19.42
N MET A 272 8.07 54.33 18.85
CA MET A 272 8.36 55.71 18.39
C MET A 272 9.81 56.06 17.92
N SER A 273 10.10 56.22 16.61
CA SER A 273 9.86 57.41 15.73
C SER A 273 10.96 58.52 15.78
N PRO A 274 11.03 59.51 14.85
CA PRO A 274 10.42 59.66 13.51
C PRO A 274 11.43 60.07 12.39
N LEU A 275 10.99 60.18 11.12
CA LEU A 275 11.14 61.37 10.25
C LEU A 275 10.52 61.19 8.84
N LEU A 276 10.29 62.30 8.13
CA LEU A 276 9.55 62.40 6.85
C LEU A 276 10.48 62.66 5.64
N VAL A 277 10.24 62.02 4.49
CA VAL A 277 10.46 62.57 3.13
C VAL A 277 9.45 61.94 2.14
N ARG A 278 9.09 62.68 1.06
CA ARG A 278 8.17 62.25 -0.04
C ARG A 278 8.90 61.55 -1.18
N GLY A 279 8.20 60.68 -1.91
CA GLY A 279 8.53 60.21 -3.27
C GLY A 279 8.23 58.71 -3.44
N SER A 280 7.43 58.15 -4.36
CA SER A 280 6.71 58.55 -5.60
C SER A 280 7.20 57.72 -6.80
N LEU A 281 6.29 56.88 -7.31
CA LEU A 281 6.28 56.18 -8.62
C LEU A 281 7.09 54.87 -8.82
N ASP A 282 6.39 53.96 -9.52
CA ASP A 282 6.77 52.86 -10.43
C ASP A 282 7.57 51.62 -9.98
N GLY A 283 7.02 50.44 -10.34
CA GLY A 283 7.68 49.11 -10.25
C GLY A 283 6.70 47.95 -9.98
N PRO A 284 6.39 47.06 -10.95
CA PRO A 284 5.44 45.96 -10.75
C PRO A 284 6.04 44.70 -10.13
N LEU A 285 5.29 44.04 -9.25
CA LEU A 285 5.65 42.73 -8.68
C LEU A 285 5.31 41.57 -9.64
N ARG A 286 6.24 40.62 -9.76
CA ARG A 286 6.17 39.47 -10.67
C ARG A 286 5.77 38.20 -9.91
N ASN A 287 4.49 37.82 -9.96
CA ASN A 287 4.05 36.50 -9.48
C ASN A 287 4.55 35.38 -10.40
N THR A 288 4.98 34.26 -9.81
CA THR A 288 5.41 33.05 -10.54
C THR A 288 4.69 31.81 -10.01
N SER A 289 3.47 31.57 -10.50
CA SER A 289 2.70 30.33 -10.26
C SER A 289 2.86 29.38 -11.46
N GLY A 290 3.89 28.54 -11.42
CA GLY A 290 4.15 27.54 -12.46
C GLY A 290 3.36 26.25 -12.23
N SER A 291 2.26 26.05 -12.97
CA SER A 291 1.59 24.75 -13.04
C SER A 291 2.28 23.86 -14.09
N LEU A 292 2.62 22.63 -13.71
CA LEU A 292 3.19 21.61 -14.62
C LEU A 292 2.26 20.40 -14.66
N SER A 293 1.46 20.29 -15.71
CA SER A 293 0.62 19.12 -15.96
C SER A 293 1.38 18.05 -16.73
N TRP A 294 1.75 16.95 -16.06
CA TRP A 294 2.19 15.75 -16.76
C TRP A 294 0.96 14.98 -17.29
N ARG A 295 0.96 14.67 -18.59
CA ARG A 295 -0.02 13.74 -19.20
C ARG A 295 0.72 12.53 -19.74
N THR A 296 0.45 11.36 -19.19
CA THR A 296 0.93 10.08 -19.70
C THR A 296 0.24 9.78 -21.03
N ALA A 297 1.01 9.53 -22.09
CA ALA A 297 0.49 9.12 -23.39
C ALA A 297 0.59 7.61 -23.54
N GLY A 298 -0.55 6.92 -23.66
CA GLY A 298 -0.58 5.49 -23.99
C GLY A 298 -0.24 5.25 -25.46
N VAL A 299 0.52 4.19 -25.74
CA VAL A 299 0.94 3.83 -27.11
C VAL A 299 0.07 2.70 -27.65
N THR A 300 -0.59 2.95 -28.79
CA THR A 300 -1.05 1.92 -29.73
C THR A 300 -0.61 2.35 -31.14
N GLY A 301 -0.24 1.40 -32.01
CA GLY A 301 0.71 1.67 -33.09
C GLY A 301 0.18 1.61 -34.53
N ARG A 302 0.92 2.29 -35.42
CA ARG A 302 1.03 2.10 -36.89
C ARG A 302 -0.30 2.31 -37.68
N SER A 303 -0.42 3.25 -38.63
CA SER A 303 0.45 3.40 -39.80
C SER A 303 0.15 4.66 -40.67
N ALA A 304 1.13 4.99 -41.53
CA ALA A 304 1.01 5.62 -42.86
C ALA A 304 0.82 7.16 -43.04
N SER A 305 1.58 7.67 -44.02
CA SER A 305 1.46 8.95 -44.78
C SER A 305 1.38 10.29 -44.02
N GLY A 306 2.47 11.07 -44.08
CA GLY A 306 2.47 12.52 -43.88
C GLY A 306 2.78 13.28 -45.19
N PRO A 307 2.23 14.48 -45.41
CA PRO A 307 2.47 15.29 -46.62
C PRO A 307 3.77 16.12 -46.55
N LEU A 308 4.24 16.56 -47.73
CA LEU A 308 5.49 17.31 -47.93
C LEU A 308 5.34 18.82 -47.64
N SER A 309 6.44 19.46 -47.22
CA SER A 309 6.61 20.93 -47.16
C SER A 309 8.08 21.29 -47.44
N PRO A 310 8.42 22.42 -48.12
CA PRO A 310 9.65 22.51 -48.91
C PRO A 310 10.84 23.29 -48.31
N MET A 311 12.02 23.04 -48.86
CA MET A 311 13.26 23.83 -48.70
C MET A 311 13.31 25.05 -49.63
N PRO A 312 14.05 26.11 -49.24
CA PRO A 312 14.85 26.93 -50.15
C PRO A 312 16.38 26.66 -49.99
N PRO A 313 17.25 27.09 -50.94
CA PRO A 313 18.61 26.55 -51.08
C PRO A 313 19.76 27.58 -50.83
N GLU A 314 20.98 27.20 -51.27
CA GLU A 314 22.22 28.00 -51.42
C GLU A 314 23.09 28.20 -50.14
N LEU A 315 24.44 28.16 -50.16
CA LEU A 315 25.41 28.12 -51.28
C LEU A 315 26.75 27.40 -50.89
N ASN A 316 27.47 26.92 -51.92
CA ASN A 316 28.80 26.25 -51.99
C ASN A 316 29.87 26.41 -50.86
N ILE A 317 30.65 25.33 -50.61
CA ILE A 317 32.12 25.22 -50.90
C ILE A 317 32.69 23.81 -50.52
N VAL A 318 33.69 23.34 -51.27
CA VAL A 318 34.51 22.08 -51.11
C VAL A 318 35.97 22.40 -51.56
N PRO A 319 37.00 21.52 -51.44
CA PRO A 319 37.11 20.15 -50.89
C PRO A 319 38.01 20.14 -49.61
N VAL A 320 38.82 19.16 -49.14
CA VAL A 320 39.40 17.85 -49.56
C VAL A 320 39.54 16.94 -48.28
N THR A 321 40.12 15.73 -48.17
CA THR A 321 41.20 15.00 -48.91
C THR A 321 41.08 13.46 -48.75
N ALA A 322 41.93 12.68 -49.43
CA ALA A 322 42.14 11.23 -49.28
C ALA A 322 43.04 10.86 -48.06
N GLY A 323 43.22 9.59 -47.63
CA GLY A 323 42.64 8.28 -48.05
C GLY A 323 43.58 7.08 -47.80
N ARG A 324 43.19 5.87 -48.29
CA ARG A 324 43.79 4.48 -48.24
C ARG A 324 42.97 3.52 -47.33
N SER A 325 42.52 2.31 -47.69
CA SER A 325 43.03 1.17 -48.52
C SER A 325 44.13 0.35 -47.83
N GLY A 326 44.06 -0.97 -47.59
CA GLY A 326 43.05 -2.04 -47.80
C GLY A 326 43.49 -3.34 -47.05
N GLN A 327 43.17 -4.61 -47.38
CA GLN A 327 42.41 -5.27 -48.47
C GLN A 327 41.90 -6.71 -48.05
N LEU A 328 40.67 -7.06 -48.46
CA LEU A 328 40.11 -8.35 -48.97
C LEU A 328 40.60 -9.77 -48.49
N LEU A 329 39.66 -10.53 -47.89
CA LEU A 329 39.14 -11.93 -48.09
C LEU A 329 39.85 -12.95 -49.06
N PRO A 330 39.58 -14.30 -49.07
CA PRO A 330 38.46 -15.08 -48.45
C PRO A 330 38.72 -16.53 -47.90
N ALA A 331 37.70 -17.09 -47.21
CA ALA A 331 37.13 -18.49 -47.29
C ALA A 331 37.81 -19.81 -46.78
N LEU A 332 37.00 -20.56 -45.98
CA LEU A 332 36.66 -22.02 -46.02
C LEU A 332 37.40 -23.15 -45.21
N VAL A 333 36.57 -24.14 -44.78
CA VAL A 333 36.78 -25.56 -44.32
C VAL A 333 37.24 -25.91 -42.87
N ASN A 334 36.25 -26.07 -41.97
CA ASN A 334 35.90 -27.26 -41.14
C ASN A 334 36.96 -28.14 -40.39
N MET A 335 36.74 -28.42 -39.08
CA MET A 335 36.73 -29.74 -38.37
C MET A 335 37.22 -29.71 -36.89
N SER A 336 36.43 -30.33 -35.98
CA SER A 336 36.77 -30.90 -34.64
C SER A 336 37.35 -30.03 -33.50
N GLY A 337 36.85 -30.25 -32.26
CA GLY A 337 37.38 -29.72 -30.98
C GLY A 337 38.26 -30.74 -30.22
N PRO A 338 38.37 -30.72 -28.86
CA PRO A 338 37.55 -30.00 -27.86
C PRO A 338 38.33 -29.26 -26.73
N LEU A 339 37.58 -28.74 -25.74
CA LEU A 339 37.99 -28.30 -24.37
C LEU A 339 39.00 -27.15 -24.21
N MET A 340 38.53 -26.04 -23.60
CA MET A 340 39.04 -25.54 -22.31
C MET A 340 38.19 -24.36 -21.80
N GLY A 341 37.85 -24.34 -20.51
CA GLY A 341 37.08 -23.26 -19.89
C GLY A 341 37.98 -22.12 -19.40
N VAL A 342 37.62 -20.87 -19.71
CA VAL A 342 38.31 -19.67 -19.22
C VAL A 342 37.61 -19.14 -17.97
N ARG A 343 38.32 -19.14 -16.83
CA ARG A 343 37.81 -18.59 -15.57
C ARG A 343 37.71 -17.06 -15.65
N SER A 344 36.58 -16.50 -15.24
CA SER A 344 36.36 -15.07 -15.07
C SER A 344 37.15 -14.51 -13.88
N SER A 345 37.88 -13.40 -14.08
CA SER A 345 38.66 -12.74 -13.04
C SER A 345 37.79 -11.79 -12.19
N THR A 346 37.67 -12.06 -10.89
CA THR A 346 37.05 -11.13 -9.94
C THR A 346 37.98 -9.95 -9.62
N GLY A 347 37.46 -8.72 -9.78
CA GLY A 347 38.24 -7.50 -9.63
C GLY A 347 38.36 -7.04 -8.17
N SER A 348 39.58 -6.91 -7.65
CA SER A 348 39.82 -6.33 -6.32
C SER A 348 39.72 -4.80 -6.35
N LEU A 349 38.74 -4.24 -5.64
CA LEU A 349 38.59 -2.79 -5.46
C LEU A 349 39.30 -2.34 -4.17
N ARG A 350 40.57 -1.93 -4.31
CA ARG A 350 41.30 -1.20 -3.26
C ARG A 350 40.82 0.24 -3.19
N SER A 351 40.47 0.71 -1.99
CA SER A 351 40.26 2.14 -1.72
C SER A 351 41.51 2.96 -2.06
N ARG A 352 41.30 4.20 -2.53
CA ARG A 352 42.36 5.19 -2.81
C ARG A 352 42.07 6.48 -2.04
N HIS A 353 42.76 6.67 -0.92
CA HIS A 353 43.07 8.01 -0.44
C HIS A 353 44.53 8.37 -0.80
N VAL A 354 44.77 9.64 -1.07
CA VAL A 354 46.05 10.14 -1.60
C VAL A 354 46.98 10.55 -0.45
N SER A 355 48.26 10.20 -0.58
CA SER A 355 49.31 10.41 0.43
C SER A 355 49.73 11.87 0.59
N ARG A 356 50.11 12.25 1.82
CA ARG A 356 51.25 13.11 2.25
C ARG A 356 51.15 13.37 3.77
N ASP A 357 52.21 13.42 4.58
CA ASP A 357 53.62 13.01 4.41
C ASP A 357 54.30 12.95 5.81
N SER A 358 55.28 12.04 6.02
CA SER A 358 56.35 12.04 7.05
C SER A 358 56.09 12.47 8.53
N GLY A 359 56.48 11.67 9.54
CA GLY A 359 56.53 12.18 10.94
C GLY A 359 56.67 11.19 12.13
N ASP A 360 57.74 10.40 12.17
CA ASP A 360 58.23 9.52 13.26
C ASP A 360 58.06 9.95 14.76
N TYR A 361 57.73 8.98 15.64
CA TYR A 361 57.85 8.93 17.13
C TYR A 361 57.03 9.97 17.98
N LEU A 362 56.69 9.75 19.26
CA LEU A 362 57.01 8.71 20.26
C LEU A 362 55.81 8.50 21.24
N ILE A 363 55.89 7.53 22.15
CA ILE A 363 54.86 7.17 23.15
C ILE A 363 55.01 8.01 24.43
N ASP A 364 53.91 8.51 25.02
CA ASP A 364 53.61 8.32 26.46
C ASP A 364 52.24 8.89 26.92
N THR A 365 51.73 8.35 28.03
CA THR A 365 50.49 8.72 28.74
C THR A 365 50.71 8.61 30.25
N PRO A 366 49.80 9.10 31.12
CA PRO A 366 49.17 10.42 31.20
C PRO A 366 49.48 11.08 32.58
N ASN A 367 49.04 12.32 32.86
CA ASN A 367 48.46 12.68 34.18
C ASN A 367 47.89 14.12 34.30
N SER A 368 47.15 14.30 35.39
CA SER A 368 46.37 15.47 35.84
C SER A 368 47.16 16.73 36.21
N GLY A 369 46.51 17.89 36.06
CA GLY A 369 46.83 19.14 36.76
C GLY A 369 45.71 20.19 36.58
N GLU A 370 45.14 20.70 37.67
CA GLU A 370 44.10 21.74 37.66
C GLU A 370 44.73 23.15 37.71
N ASP A 371 44.20 24.13 36.96
CA ASP A 371 43.67 25.38 37.55
C ASP A 371 43.08 26.39 36.52
N ILE A 372 41.76 26.58 36.61
CA ILE A 372 41.06 27.87 36.85
C ILE A 372 41.29 29.10 35.92
N LEU A 373 40.17 29.56 35.32
CA LEU A 373 39.84 30.88 34.72
C LEU A 373 40.64 31.32 33.45
N HIS A 374 39.98 31.52 32.30
CA HIS A 374 39.04 32.63 32.09
C HIS A 374 37.91 32.31 31.08
N SER A 375 36.79 33.04 31.18
CA SER A 375 35.60 32.86 30.31
C SER A 375 35.53 33.90 29.18
N ALA A 376 35.28 33.43 27.96
CA ALA A 376 34.81 34.22 26.82
C ALA A 376 33.90 33.33 25.93
N VAL A 377 32.72 33.83 25.54
CA VAL A 377 31.69 33.03 24.86
C VAL A 377 31.96 32.92 23.36
N GLY A 378 32.08 31.70 22.86
CA GLY A 378 32.14 31.38 21.43
C GLY A 378 31.05 30.37 21.04
N MET A 379 29.86 30.86 20.68
CA MET A 379 28.73 30.02 20.26
C MET A 379 28.91 29.48 18.84
N HIS A 380 29.63 28.36 18.69
CA HIS A 380 29.45 27.51 17.51
C HIS A 380 28.14 26.73 17.64
N GLY A 381 27.14 27.11 16.85
CA GLY A 381 25.86 26.41 16.80
C GLY A 381 26.03 25.01 16.23
N VAL A 382 25.66 23.99 17.02
CA VAL A 382 25.56 22.61 16.53
C VAL A 382 24.56 22.57 15.39
N ASN A 383 24.98 22.05 14.24
CA ASN A 383 24.12 21.93 13.07
C ASN A 383 22.93 21.00 13.41
N ALA A 384 21.71 21.51 13.30
CA ALA A 384 20.51 20.74 13.63
C ALA A 384 20.41 19.43 12.84
N LYS A 385 20.95 19.38 11.62
CA LYS A 385 21.02 18.15 10.82
C LYS A 385 21.98 17.10 11.41
N GLU A 386 23.13 17.52 11.94
CA GLU A 386 24.11 16.61 12.56
C GLU A 386 23.60 16.06 13.90
N LEU A 387 22.92 16.91 14.69
CA LEU A 387 22.23 16.45 15.90
C LEU A 387 21.08 15.48 15.54
N GLN A 388 20.34 15.73 14.46
CA GLN A 388 19.25 14.87 14.03
C GLN A 388 19.74 13.54 13.46
N SER A 389 20.88 13.50 12.75
CA SER A 389 21.53 12.23 12.37
C SER A 389 22.11 11.48 13.59
N ALA A 390 22.66 12.19 14.58
CA ALA A 390 23.14 11.56 15.82
C ALA A 390 21.98 10.97 16.65
N LEU A 391 20.80 11.60 16.63
CA LEU A 391 19.57 11.08 17.24
C LEU A 391 18.90 9.97 16.41
N GLN A 392 19.13 9.92 15.10
CA GLN A 392 18.76 8.77 14.24
C GLN A 392 19.67 7.55 14.46
N GLY A 393 20.88 7.73 15.00
CA GLY A 393 21.85 6.66 15.32
C GLY A 393 21.43 5.65 16.40
N HIS A 394 20.13 5.55 16.72
CA HIS A 394 19.51 4.50 17.53
C HIS A 394 18.32 3.84 16.79
N GLN A 395 18.26 3.94 15.46
CA GLN A 395 17.46 2.99 14.68
C GLN A 395 18.01 1.58 14.93
N GLN A 396 17.16 0.70 15.48
CA GLN A 396 17.50 -0.71 15.67
C GLN A 396 17.39 -1.44 14.32
N HIS A 397 18.43 -1.26 13.50
CA HIS A 397 18.70 -2.11 12.35
C HIS A 397 18.63 -3.57 12.81
N SER A 398 17.58 -4.27 12.38
CA SER A 398 17.30 -5.65 12.76
C SER A 398 16.79 -6.38 11.51
N LEU A 399 17.50 -7.44 11.12
CA LEU A 399 17.21 -8.17 9.87
C LEU A 399 16.29 -9.35 10.16
N THR A 400 15.22 -9.46 9.39
CA THR A 400 14.22 -10.50 9.56
C THR A 400 14.68 -11.86 9.05
N ARG A 401 13.91 -12.92 9.36
CA ARG A 401 14.17 -14.25 8.79
C ARG A 401 13.97 -14.23 7.27
N ALA A 402 13.00 -13.44 6.82
CA ALA A 402 12.72 -13.22 5.41
C ALA A 402 13.83 -12.42 4.68
N ASP A 403 14.44 -11.42 5.32
CA ASP A 403 15.58 -10.67 4.74
C ASP A 403 16.77 -11.58 4.49
N ILE A 404 17.15 -12.40 5.47
CA ILE A 404 18.25 -13.36 5.30
C ILE A 404 17.89 -14.39 4.23
N ALA A 405 16.65 -14.89 4.21
CA ALA A 405 16.20 -15.80 3.16
C ALA A 405 16.30 -15.17 1.75
N LEU A 406 15.91 -13.90 1.59
CA LEU A 406 16.03 -13.14 0.34
C LEU A 406 17.50 -13.00 -0.09
N ILE A 407 18.40 -12.69 0.85
CA ILE A 407 19.83 -12.54 0.58
C ILE A 407 20.49 -13.86 0.14
N LEU A 408 20.01 -15.01 0.63
CA LEU A 408 20.45 -16.35 0.19
C LEU A 408 19.84 -16.73 -1.17
N LEU A 409 18.55 -16.44 -1.39
CA LEU A 409 17.87 -16.65 -2.67
C LEU A 409 18.52 -15.85 -3.81
N ALA A 410 19.01 -14.63 -3.53
CA ALA A 410 19.69 -13.78 -4.51
C ALA A 410 20.91 -14.45 -5.16
N GLU A 411 21.66 -15.27 -4.42
CA GLU A 411 22.80 -16.03 -4.94
C GLU A 411 22.34 -17.24 -5.79
N ILE A 412 21.35 -17.99 -5.28
CA ILE A 412 20.83 -19.22 -5.90
C ILE A 412 20.12 -18.94 -7.24
N ALA A 413 19.50 -17.77 -7.39
CA ALA A 413 18.76 -17.29 -8.56
C ALA A 413 19.57 -17.31 -9.88
N TYR A 414 20.90 -17.29 -9.80
CA TYR A 414 21.74 -17.37 -10.99
C TYR A 414 21.87 -18.80 -11.55
N GLU A 415 21.77 -19.86 -10.76
CA GLU A 415 22.05 -21.23 -11.26
C GLU A 415 20.81 -22.07 -11.62
N ASN A 416 19.61 -21.74 -11.12
CA ASN A 416 18.46 -22.67 -11.09
C ASN A 416 17.18 -22.05 -11.71
N ASP A 417 17.09 -21.90 -13.03
CA ASP A 417 15.98 -21.20 -13.72
C ASP A 417 14.62 -21.91 -13.60
N GLU A 418 14.54 -23.22 -13.84
CA GLU A 418 13.28 -23.98 -13.80
C GLU A 418 12.67 -24.06 -12.38
N ASP A 419 13.46 -24.39 -11.35
CA ASP A 419 12.99 -24.54 -9.95
C ASP A 419 12.36 -23.27 -9.35
N PHE A 420 12.66 -22.08 -9.91
CA PHE A 420 12.07 -20.82 -9.45
C PHE A 420 10.68 -20.53 -10.02
N ARG A 421 10.23 -21.23 -11.07
CA ARG A 421 9.02 -20.85 -11.83
C ARG A 421 7.73 -20.87 -11.02
N GLU A 422 7.54 -21.85 -10.15
CA GLU A 422 6.36 -21.92 -9.27
C GLU A 422 6.33 -20.79 -8.22
N HIS A 423 7.49 -20.22 -7.90
CA HIS A 423 7.69 -19.25 -6.81
C HIS A 423 7.76 -17.79 -7.27
N LEU A 424 7.76 -17.52 -8.58
CA LEU A 424 7.89 -16.17 -9.16
C LEU A 424 6.87 -15.13 -8.64
N PRO A 425 5.57 -15.45 -8.48
CA PRO A 425 4.58 -14.50 -7.95
C PRO A 425 4.99 -13.92 -6.59
N LEU A 426 5.47 -14.78 -5.69
CA LEU A 426 5.91 -14.40 -4.36
C LEU A 426 7.30 -13.73 -4.40
N LEU A 427 8.24 -14.27 -5.17
CA LEU A 427 9.58 -13.69 -5.28
C LEU A 427 9.56 -12.27 -5.83
N PHE A 428 8.83 -12.00 -6.93
CA PHE A 428 8.67 -10.66 -7.43
C PHE A 428 7.87 -9.78 -6.46
N HIS A 429 6.85 -10.32 -5.78
CA HIS A 429 6.13 -9.54 -4.77
C HIS A 429 7.05 -9.05 -3.65
N VAL A 430 7.75 -9.94 -2.94
CA VAL A 430 8.61 -9.54 -1.79
C VAL A 430 9.78 -8.67 -2.24
N THR A 431 10.37 -8.99 -3.40
CA THR A 431 11.48 -8.20 -3.98
C THR A 431 11.04 -6.76 -4.24
N PHE A 432 9.83 -6.53 -4.77
CA PHE A 432 9.32 -5.19 -5.09
C PHE A 432 8.90 -4.41 -3.84
N VAL A 433 8.17 -5.01 -2.89
CA VAL A 433 7.77 -4.32 -1.64
C VAL A 433 8.93 -4.09 -0.64
N SER A 434 10.16 -4.43 -1.03
CA SER A 434 11.38 -4.22 -0.24
C SER A 434 12.40 -3.28 -0.91
N MET A 435 12.09 -2.68 -2.07
CA MET A 435 13.00 -1.76 -2.80
C MET A 435 13.10 -0.34 -2.22
N ASP A 436 12.38 -0.10 -1.14
CA ASP A 436 12.36 1.09 -0.28
C ASP A 436 12.57 0.74 1.20
N SER A 437 13.19 -0.42 1.48
CA SER A 437 13.75 -0.74 2.80
C SER A 437 14.80 0.29 3.23
N SER A 438 14.92 0.54 4.55
CA SER A 438 16.02 1.31 5.15
C SER A 438 17.36 0.58 5.12
N GLU A 439 17.33 -0.74 4.95
CA GLU A 439 18.52 -1.58 5.05
C GLU A 439 19.19 -1.74 3.69
N ASP A 440 20.29 -1.01 3.46
CA ASP A 440 21.07 -1.02 2.21
C ASP A 440 21.40 -2.43 1.69
N ILE A 441 21.62 -3.39 2.60
CA ILE A 441 21.93 -4.78 2.27
C ILE A 441 20.71 -5.56 1.75
N VAL A 442 19.51 -5.26 2.24
CA VAL A 442 18.26 -5.84 1.74
C VAL A 442 17.97 -5.26 0.37
N LEU A 443 18.13 -3.94 0.20
CA LEU A 443 17.99 -3.24 -1.07
C LEU A 443 18.92 -3.81 -2.14
N GLU A 444 20.23 -3.92 -1.85
CA GLU A 444 21.21 -4.47 -2.79
C GLU A 444 20.82 -5.89 -3.21
N HIS A 445 20.38 -6.73 -2.27
CA HIS A 445 20.00 -8.10 -2.59
C HIS A 445 18.64 -8.25 -3.26
N CYS A 446 17.69 -7.33 -3.06
CA CYS A 446 16.48 -7.23 -3.89
C CYS A 446 16.84 -6.90 -5.34
N GLN A 447 17.72 -5.91 -5.55
CA GLN A 447 18.21 -5.53 -6.87
C GLN A 447 19.01 -6.67 -7.53
N HIS A 448 19.83 -7.40 -6.76
CA HIS A 448 20.61 -8.54 -7.25
C HIS A 448 19.74 -9.76 -7.61
N LEU A 449 18.77 -10.12 -6.75
CA LEU A 449 17.79 -11.17 -7.02
C LEU A 449 16.99 -10.86 -8.29
N LEU A 450 16.53 -9.62 -8.45
CA LEU A 450 15.79 -9.20 -9.64
C LEU A 450 16.63 -9.34 -10.93
N VAL A 451 17.89 -8.91 -10.91
CA VAL A 451 18.82 -9.04 -12.04
C VAL A 451 19.11 -10.51 -12.36
N ASN A 452 19.31 -11.36 -11.35
CA ASN A 452 19.61 -12.78 -11.56
C ASN A 452 18.39 -13.54 -12.10
N LEU A 453 17.18 -13.26 -11.61
CA LEU A 453 15.92 -13.82 -12.15
C LEU A 453 15.66 -13.34 -13.60
N LEU A 454 15.90 -12.06 -13.92
CA LEU A 454 15.80 -11.57 -15.30
C LEU A 454 16.82 -12.24 -16.23
N TYR A 455 18.05 -12.46 -15.77
CA TYR A 455 19.09 -13.11 -16.56
C TYR A 455 18.87 -14.63 -16.73
N SER A 456 18.34 -15.31 -15.71
CA SER A 456 18.05 -16.74 -15.76
C SER A 456 16.79 -17.03 -16.58
N LEU A 457 15.65 -16.44 -16.21
CA LEU A 457 14.35 -16.74 -16.81
C LEU A 457 14.18 -16.15 -18.21
N ALA A 458 14.65 -14.93 -18.47
CA ALA A 458 14.46 -14.26 -19.76
C ALA A 458 15.76 -14.22 -20.58
N GLY A 459 16.86 -13.72 -19.99
CA GLY A 459 18.13 -13.50 -20.69
C GLY A 459 18.66 -14.75 -21.40
N ARG A 460 18.90 -15.84 -20.66
CA ARG A 460 19.38 -17.11 -21.21
C ARG A 460 18.42 -17.76 -22.18
N HIS A 461 17.11 -17.78 -21.88
CA HIS A 461 16.13 -18.34 -22.79
C HIS A 461 16.09 -17.57 -24.14
N LEU A 462 16.18 -16.24 -24.13
CA LEU A 462 16.32 -15.38 -25.32
C LEU A 462 17.72 -15.45 -25.99
N GLU A 463 18.67 -16.19 -25.43
CA GLU A 463 19.96 -16.53 -26.06
C GLU A 463 19.99 -17.96 -26.62
N LEU A 464 19.14 -18.86 -26.13
CA LEU A 464 19.04 -20.24 -26.60
C LEU A 464 18.04 -20.42 -27.76
N TYR A 465 17.03 -19.56 -27.86
CA TYR A 465 15.98 -19.62 -28.88
C TYR A 465 16.10 -18.48 -29.92
N GLU A 466 17.22 -18.39 -30.65
CA GLU A 466 17.36 -17.40 -31.73
C GLU A 466 16.40 -17.71 -32.90
N VAL A 467 15.26 -17.01 -32.94
CA VAL A 467 14.24 -17.05 -34.00
C VAL A 467 14.00 -15.63 -34.55
N GLU A 468 13.56 -15.54 -35.79
CA GLU A 468 13.75 -14.33 -36.61
C GLU A 468 12.85 -13.13 -36.25
N SER A 469 13.47 -11.96 -36.17
CA SER A 469 12.91 -10.60 -36.28
C SER A 469 12.04 -10.02 -35.14
N SER A 470 11.24 -10.79 -34.39
CA SER A 470 10.45 -10.25 -33.27
C SER A 470 11.27 -10.08 -31.98
N ASP A 471 12.08 -11.09 -31.66
CA ASP A 471 12.56 -11.27 -30.28
C ASP A 471 13.72 -10.33 -29.92
N GLY A 472 14.25 -9.61 -30.91
CA GLY A 472 15.23 -8.54 -30.71
C GLY A 472 14.68 -7.36 -29.89
N GLU A 473 13.40 -7.00 -30.04
CA GLU A 473 12.79 -5.94 -29.23
C GLU A 473 12.64 -6.40 -27.77
N ASN A 474 12.16 -7.63 -27.55
CA ASN A 474 12.01 -8.25 -26.22
C ASN A 474 13.37 -8.42 -25.51
N LYS A 475 14.40 -8.91 -26.22
CA LYS A 475 15.77 -9.07 -25.69
C LYS A 475 16.38 -7.73 -25.33
N GLN A 476 16.16 -6.70 -26.15
CA GLN A 476 16.59 -5.33 -25.84
C GLN A 476 15.85 -4.75 -24.62
N GLN A 477 14.55 -5.04 -24.45
CA GLN A 477 13.79 -4.66 -23.26
C GLN A 477 14.38 -5.29 -21.99
N VAL A 478 14.57 -6.62 -21.96
CA VAL A 478 15.20 -7.34 -20.83
C VAL A 478 16.58 -6.77 -20.50
N VAL A 479 17.44 -6.57 -21.51
CA VAL A 479 18.78 -5.98 -21.31
C VAL A 479 18.71 -4.53 -20.82
N SER A 480 17.72 -3.75 -21.24
CA SER A 480 17.52 -2.37 -20.75
C SER A 480 17.05 -2.33 -19.30
N LEU A 481 16.16 -3.25 -18.90
CA LEU A 481 15.65 -3.39 -17.53
C LEU A 481 16.76 -3.84 -16.56
N ILE A 482 17.57 -4.82 -16.96
CA ILE A 482 18.77 -5.23 -16.20
C ILE A 482 19.72 -4.04 -16.00
N LYS A 483 20.03 -3.28 -17.06
CA LYS A 483 20.89 -2.08 -16.97
C LYS A 483 20.30 -0.99 -16.09
N TYR A 484 18.99 -0.78 -16.12
CA TYR A 484 18.30 0.18 -15.26
C TYR A 484 18.43 -0.21 -13.78
N VAL A 485 18.13 -1.45 -13.40
CA VAL A 485 18.27 -1.94 -12.03
C VAL A 485 19.74 -1.88 -11.57
N GLN A 486 20.69 -2.28 -12.42
CA GLN A 486 22.12 -2.16 -12.14
C GLN A 486 22.59 -0.71 -11.95
N SER A 487 22.02 0.25 -12.69
CA SER A 487 22.34 1.69 -12.52
C SER A 487 21.87 2.28 -11.18
N LYS A 488 21.03 1.54 -10.45
CA LYS A 488 20.48 1.90 -9.14
C LYS A 488 21.07 1.10 -7.98
N ARG A 489 22.07 0.23 -8.22
CA ARG A 489 22.67 -0.64 -7.21
C ARG A 489 23.11 0.14 -5.96
N GLY A 490 22.56 -0.22 -4.79
CA GLY A 490 22.87 0.44 -3.52
C GLY A 490 22.27 1.86 -3.40
N SER A 491 21.17 2.13 -4.10
CA SER A 491 20.37 3.34 -3.94
C SER A 491 18.88 3.01 -4.04
N MET A 492 18.05 3.62 -3.18
CA MET A 492 16.61 3.36 -3.16
C MET A 492 15.98 3.56 -4.55
N MET A 493 15.08 2.65 -4.92
CA MET A 493 14.39 2.73 -6.21
C MET A 493 13.36 3.87 -6.21
N TRP A 494 12.73 4.08 -5.06
CA TRP A 494 11.81 5.17 -4.74
C TRP A 494 11.84 5.45 -3.23
N GLU A 495 11.28 6.57 -2.79
CA GLU A 495 11.21 6.92 -1.36
C GLU A 495 10.20 6.03 -0.62
N ASN A 496 10.50 5.69 0.64
CA ASN A 496 9.57 5.02 1.53
C ASN A 496 8.49 6.02 1.97
N GLU A 497 7.34 5.96 1.30
CA GLU A 497 6.24 6.91 1.47
C GLU A 497 4.96 6.16 1.80
N ASP A 498 4.26 6.60 2.84
CA ASP A 498 2.93 6.11 3.17
C ASP A 498 1.82 6.99 2.57
N PRO A 499 0.72 6.38 2.09
CA PRO A 499 -0.45 7.11 1.61
C PRO A 499 -1.21 7.72 2.79
N THR A 500 -1.64 8.97 2.65
CA THR A 500 -2.48 9.65 3.64
C THR A 500 -3.84 9.99 3.06
N VAL A 501 -4.79 10.32 3.93
CA VAL A 501 -6.17 10.68 3.56
C VAL A 501 -6.24 11.89 2.61
N THR A 502 -5.25 12.78 2.67
CA THR A 502 -5.13 13.97 1.81
C THR A 502 -4.10 13.81 0.68
N ARG A 503 -3.21 12.82 0.76
CA ARG A 503 -2.16 12.52 -0.22
C ARG A 503 -2.19 11.03 -0.59
N THR A 504 -3.08 10.70 -1.52
CA THR A 504 -3.22 9.37 -2.12
C THR A 504 -2.27 9.14 -3.31
N GLU A 505 -1.95 10.18 -4.07
CA GLU A 505 -1.01 10.11 -5.18
C GLU A 505 0.43 10.25 -4.69
N LEU A 506 1.18 9.15 -4.76
CA LEU A 506 2.59 9.06 -4.37
C LEU A 506 3.48 8.89 -5.62
N PRO A 507 4.57 9.69 -5.77
CA PRO A 507 5.55 9.49 -6.84
C PRO A 507 6.17 8.08 -6.83
N SER A 508 6.42 7.54 -5.64
CA SER A 508 6.91 6.16 -5.46
C SER A 508 5.96 5.10 -6.06
N ALA A 509 4.65 5.26 -5.89
CA ALA A 509 3.66 4.34 -6.44
C ALA A 509 3.64 4.32 -7.99
N ALA A 510 3.93 5.47 -8.64
CA ALA A 510 4.04 5.56 -10.09
C ALA A 510 5.30 4.85 -10.62
N LEU A 511 6.43 5.00 -9.94
CA LEU A 511 7.68 4.30 -10.26
C LEU A 511 7.55 2.78 -10.07
N LEU A 512 6.96 2.36 -8.95
CA LEU A 512 6.62 0.97 -8.65
C LEU A 512 5.74 0.37 -9.76
N SER A 513 4.66 1.04 -10.13
CA SER A 513 3.73 0.60 -11.19
C SER A 513 4.43 0.43 -12.55
N ALA A 514 5.27 1.40 -12.94
CA ALA A 514 6.05 1.33 -14.18
C ALA A 514 7.04 0.16 -14.20
N LEU A 515 7.70 -0.13 -13.06
CA LEU A 515 8.60 -1.27 -12.94
C LEU A 515 7.84 -2.61 -12.99
N VAL A 516 6.65 -2.68 -12.38
CA VAL A 516 5.80 -3.89 -12.40
C VAL A 516 5.34 -4.21 -13.82
N GLN A 517 4.90 -3.22 -14.61
CA GLN A 517 4.58 -3.47 -16.03
C GLN A 517 5.82 -3.89 -16.82
N SER A 518 6.92 -3.15 -16.68
CA SER A 518 8.19 -3.46 -17.37
C SER A 518 8.68 -4.88 -17.10
N MET A 519 8.42 -5.42 -15.90
CA MET A 519 8.73 -6.80 -15.52
C MET A 519 7.78 -7.83 -16.15
N VAL A 520 6.46 -7.65 -16.05
CA VAL A 520 5.49 -8.58 -16.66
C VAL A 520 5.70 -8.66 -18.18
N ASP A 521 5.93 -7.51 -18.82
CA ASP A 521 6.17 -7.44 -20.26
C ASP A 521 7.53 -8.07 -20.65
N ALA A 522 8.55 -7.99 -19.78
CA ALA A 522 9.86 -8.62 -20.00
C ALA A 522 9.84 -10.16 -19.81
N ILE A 523 8.86 -10.70 -19.08
CA ILE A 523 8.69 -12.15 -18.81
C ILE A 523 7.36 -12.66 -19.40
N PHE A 524 7.03 -12.18 -20.61
CA PHE A 524 5.79 -12.48 -21.34
C PHE A 524 5.52 -13.97 -21.62
N PHE A 525 6.53 -14.83 -21.49
CA PHE A 525 6.45 -16.28 -21.69
C PHE A 525 6.00 -17.05 -20.43
N GLN A 526 5.97 -16.42 -19.24
CA GLN A 526 5.37 -16.99 -18.03
C GLN A 526 3.87 -16.67 -18.02
N GLY A 527 3.07 -17.50 -18.70
CA GLY A 527 1.67 -17.26 -19.08
C GLY A 527 0.82 -16.41 -18.13
N ASP A 528 0.23 -17.02 -17.10
CA ASP A 528 -0.70 -16.35 -16.19
C ASP A 528 0.02 -15.57 -15.05
N LEU A 529 1.25 -15.08 -15.27
CA LEU A 529 2.03 -14.34 -14.25
C LEU A 529 1.28 -13.10 -13.74
N ARG A 530 0.54 -12.40 -14.61
CA ARG A 530 -0.26 -11.22 -14.25
C ARG A 530 -1.40 -11.56 -13.27
N GLU A 531 -2.05 -12.71 -13.46
CA GLU A 531 -3.11 -13.21 -12.58
C GLU A 531 -2.55 -13.77 -11.27
N THR A 532 -1.54 -14.64 -11.35
CA THR A 532 -0.94 -15.31 -10.18
C THR A 532 -0.21 -14.34 -9.25
N TRP A 533 0.55 -13.38 -9.80
CA TRP A 533 1.14 -12.28 -9.03
C TRP A 533 0.05 -11.33 -8.51
N GLY A 534 -1.06 -11.17 -9.24
CA GLY A 534 -2.24 -10.46 -8.77
C GLY A 534 -2.87 -11.10 -7.52
N VAL A 535 -3.02 -12.42 -7.49
CA VAL A 535 -3.53 -13.18 -6.34
C VAL A 535 -2.59 -13.05 -5.13
N GLU A 536 -1.28 -13.21 -5.32
CA GLU A 536 -0.32 -13.09 -4.22
C GLU A 536 -0.23 -11.64 -3.70
N ALA A 537 -0.23 -10.64 -4.58
CA ALA A 537 -0.26 -9.23 -4.17
C ALA A 537 -1.55 -8.85 -3.43
N LEU A 538 -2.70 -9.38 -3.84
CA LEU A 538 -3.95 -9.20 -3.09
C LEU A 538 -3.87 -9.86 -1.70
N LYS A 539 -3.33 -11.07 -1.61
CA LYS A 539 -3.14 -11.79 -0.33
C LYS A 539 -2.29 -10.98 0.65
N TRP A 540 -1.17 -10.42 0.22
CA TRP A 540 -0.36 -9.54 1.06
C TRP A 540 -1.09 -8.25 1.43
N ALA A 541 -1.75 -7.59 0.48
CA ALA A 541 -2.58 -6.40 0.73
C ALA A 541 -3.66 -6.63 1.81
N MET A 542 -4.14 -7.87 1.97
CA MET A 542 -5.19 -8.24 2.91
C MET A 542 -4.71 -8.87 4.22
N GLU A 543 -3.58 -9.59 4.25
CA GLU A 543 -3.11 -10.34 5.43
C GLU A 543 -1.82 -9.81 6.08
N CYS A 544 -1.16 -8.80 5.50
CA CYS A 544 0.08 -8.20 6.06
C CYS A 544 -0.08 -7.64 7.49
N THR A 545 0.89 -7.95 8.36
CA THR A 545 1.18 -7.25 9.64
C THR A 545 1.62 -5.81 9.42
N SER A 546 2.55 -5.56 8.49
CA SER A 546 2.97 -4.19 8.16
C SER A 546 1.96 -3.49 7.27
N ARG A 547 1.50 -2.32 7.71
CA ARG A 547 0.61 -1.43 6.95
C ARG A 547 1.29 -0.92 5.68
N HIS A 548 2.59 -0.60 5.73
CA HIS A 548 3.34 -0.14 4.57
C HIS A 548 3.39 -1.21 3.46
N LEU A 549 3.74 -2.45 3.82
CA LEU A 549 3.75 -3.56 2.87
C LEU A 549 2.36 -3.81 2.27
N ALA A 550 1.29 -3.69 3.07
CA ALA A 550 -0.09 -3.79 2.58
C ALA A 550 -0.45 -2.68 1.56
N CYS A 551 -0.02 -1.43 1.80
CA CYS A 551 -0.17 -0.31 0.85
C CYS A 551 0.59 -0.58 -0.46
N ARG A 552 1.88 -0.96 -0.39
CA ARG A 552 2.68 -1.32 -1.58
C ARG A 552 2.06 -2.49 -2.35
N SER A 553 1.46 -3.44 -1.65
CA SER A 553 0.77 -4.58 -2.24
C SER A 553 -0.48 -4.18 -3.04
N HIS A 554 -1.29 -3.25 -2.52
CA HIS A 554 -2.39 -2.63 -3.26
C HIS A 554 -1.90 -1.88 -4.51
N GLN A 555 -0.77 -1.16 -4.41
CA GLN A 555 -0.15 -0.46 -5.54
C GLN A 555 0.31 -1.44 -6.64
N ILE A 556 0.94 -2.56 -6.28
CA ILE A 556 1.31 -3.65 -7.21
C ILE A 556 0.06 -4.25 -7.87
N TYR A 557 -0.99 -4.59 -7.11
CA TYR A 557 -2.23 -5.14 -7.66
C TYR A 557 -2.87 -4.22 -8.70
N ARG A 558 -2.93 -2.89 -8.43
CA ARG A 558 -3.46 -1.90 -9.37
C ARG A 558 -2.63 -1.73 -10.63
N ALA A 559 -1.32 -1.99 -10.57
CA ALA A 559 -0.47 -2.06 -11.75
C ALA A 559 -0.75 -3.34 -12.56
N LEU A 560 -0.82 -4.49 -11.89
CA LEU A 560 -1.05 -5.79 -12.53
C LEU A 560 -2.40 -5.87 -13.24
N ARG A 561 -3.47 -5.27 -12.69
CA ARG A 561 -4.84 -5.32 -13.25
C ARG A 561 -5.28 -6.75 -13.61
N PRO A 562 -5.25 -7.71 -12.67
CA PRO A 562 -5.73 -9.07 -12.91
C PRO A 562 -7.25 -9.12 -13.11
N SER A 563 -7.75 -10.27 -13.53
CA SER A 563 -9.17 -10.57 -13.63
C SER A 563 -9.89 -10.45 -12.27
N VAL A 564 -11.17 -10.04 -12.31
CA VAL A 564 -11.93 -9.72 -11.09
C VAL A 564 -12.92 -10.81 -10.73
N THR A 565 -12.74 -11.41 -9.55
CA THR A 565 -13.65 -12.42 -8.97
C THR A 565 -14.57 -11.81 -7.91
N SER A 566 -15.73 -12.44 -7.69
CA SER A 566 -16.68 -11.97 -6.66
C SER A 566 -16.08 -12.06 -5.26
N ASP A 567 -15.36 -13.14 -4.97
CA ASP A 567 -14.59 -13.36 -3.74
C ASP A 567 -13.65 -12.18 -3.42
N THR A 568 -12.88 -11.70 -4.40
CA THR A 568 -12.00 -10.52 -4.24
C THR A 568 -12.79 -9.26 -3.87
N CYS A 569 -13.91 -8.99 -4.53
CA CYS A 569 -14.77 -7.85 -4.21
C CYS A 569 -15.30 -7.93 -2.76
N VAL A 570 -15.81 -9.09 -2.33
CA VAL A 570 -16.34 -9.27 -0.96
C VAL A 570 -15.22 -9.22 0.09
N LEU A 571 -14.02 -9.73 -0.22
CA LEU A 571 -12.85 -9.64 0.65
C LEU A 571 -12.41 -8.19 0.90
N LEU A 572 -12.30 -7.37 -0.16
CA LEU A 572 -11.94 -5.96 -0.01
C LEU A 572 -13.00 -5.14 0.75
N LEU A 573 -14.29 -5.43 0.53
CA LEU A 573 -15.38 -4.84 1.30
C LEU A 573 -15.34 -5.26 2.79
N ARG A 574 -14.89 -6.49 3.11
CA ARG A 574 -14.60 -6.89 4.50
C ARG A 574 -13.41 -6.16 5.11
N CYS A 575 -12.35 -5.94 4.34
CA CYS A 575 -11.21 -5.13 4.80
C CYS A 575 -11.67 -3.72 5.16
N LEU A 576 -12.45 -3.05 4.29
CA LEU A 576 -13.09 -1.76 4.61
C LEU A 576 -13.93 -1.84 5.90
N HIS A 577 -14.80 -2.84 6.04
CA HIS A 577 -15.62 -3.01 7.24
C HIS A 577 -14.78 -3.19 8.52
N ARG A 578 -13.66 -3.93 8.46
CA ARG A 578 -12.73 -4.08 9.59
C ARG A 578 -11.98 -2.78 9.88
N CYS A 579 -11.55 -2.03 8.86
CA CYS A 579 -10.88 -0.73 9.01
C CYS A 579 -11.78 0.33 9.66
N LEU A 580 -13.09 0.35 9.31
CA LEU A 580 -14.10 1.14 10.03
C LEU A 580 -14.27 0.72 11.50
N GLY A 581 -13.73 -0.45 11.89
CA GLY A 581 -13.51 -0.89 13.26
C GLY A 581 -12.77 0.14 14.12
N ASN A 582 -11.71 0.73 13.57
CA ASN A 582 -10.79 1.64 14.25
C ASN A 582 -10.26 2.71 13.25
N PRO A 583 -11.07 3.74 12.92
CA PRO A 583 -10.79 4.67 11.81
C PRO A 583 -9.83 5.81 12.23
N ILE A 584 -8.63 5.45 12.66
CA ILE A 584 -7.51 6.38 12.93
C ILE A 584 -6.83 6.83 11.61
N PRO A 585 -6.10 7.97 11.56
CA PRO A 585 -5.55 8.51 10.31
C PRO A 585 -4.71 7.54 9.46
N PRO A 586 -3.83 6.67 10.01
CA PRO A 586 -3.10 5.68 9.21
C PRO A 586 -4.02 4.60 8.60
N VAL A 587 -5.08 4.20 9.31
CA VAL A 587 -6.09 3.24 8.83
C VAL A 587 -7.01 3.89 7.79
N LEU A 588 -7.33 5.19 7.94
CA LEU A 588 -8.03 5.97 6.91
C LEU A 588 -7.18 6.10 5.63
N GLY A 589 -5.85 6.25 5.73
CA GLY A 589 -4.95 6.21 4.57
C GLY A 589 -5.01 4.87 3.84
N PHE A 590 -4.98 3.76 4.59
CA PHE A 590 -5.15 2.40 4.03
C PHE A 590 -6.55 2.15 3.43
N ILE A 591 -7.61 2.76 3.97
CA ILE A 591 -8.95 2.74 3.34
C ILE A 591 -8.92 3.35 1.92
N MET A 592 -8.12 4.39 1.68
CA MET A 592 -7.96 4.97 0.34
C MET A 592 -7.30 3.98 -0.64
N GLU A 593 -6.30 3.22 -0.19
CA GLU A 593 -5.66 2.16 -0.99
C GLU A 593 -6.65 1.07 -1.40
N ILE A 594 -7.57 0.67 -0.51
CA ILE A 594 -8.64 -0.29 -0.86
C ILE A 594 -9.64 0.34 -1.86
N LEU A 595 -10.08 1.58 -1.63
CA LEU A 595 -11.04 2.25 -2.53
C LEU A 595 -10.47 2.46 -3.94
N LEU A 596 -9.22 2.91 -4.07
CA LEU A 596 -8.52 3.01 -5.35
C LEU A 596 -8.35 1.63 -6.02
N THR A 597 -8.16 0.58 -5.23
CA THR A 597 -8.07 -0.79 -5.75
C THR A 597 -9.41 -1.26 -6.33
N LEU A 598 -10.52 -1.00 -5.62
CA LEU A 598 -11.88 -1.25 -6.11
C LEU A 598 -12.20 -0.42 -7.37
N GLN A 599 -11.71 0.81 -7.48
CA GLN A 599 -11.89 1.64 -8.68
C GLN A 599 -11.21 1.01 -9.90
N VAL A 600 -9.94 0.59 -9.77
CA VAL A 600 -9.20 -0.07 -10.86
C VAL A 600 -9.81 -1.44 -11.22
N MET A 601 -10.37 -2.17 -10.25
CA MET A 601 -11.12 -3.41 -10.54
C MET A 601 -12.37 -3.14 -11.39
N VAL A 602 -13.18 -2.15 -11.03
CA VAL A 602 -14.37 -1.75 -11.81
C VAL A 602 -13.96 -1.21 -13.20
N GLU A 603 -12.81 -0.53 -13.31
CA GLU A 603 -12.25 -0.13 -14.60
C GLU A 603 -11.89 -1.33 -15.49
N ASN A 604 -11.44 -2.45 -14.90
CA ASN A 604 -11.00 -3.66 -15.58
C ASN A 604 -12.16 -4.63 -15.94
N MET A 605 -13.31 -4.52 -15.28
CA MET A 605 -14.49 -5.34 -15.58
C MET A 605 -15.10 -4.99 -16.96
N GLU A 606 -15.46 -5.98 -17.76
CA GLU A 606 -16.40 -5.77 -18.88
C GLU A 606 -17.70 -5.14 -18.36
N PRO A 607 -18.22 -4.05 -18.97
CA PRO A 607 -19.39 -3.33 -18.43
C PRO A 607 -20.61 -4.22 -18.17
N GLU A 608 -20.89 -5.13 -19.11
CA GLU A 608 -22.00 -6.10 -19.02
C GLU A 608 -21.90 -7.03 -17.81
N LYS A 609 -20.69 -7.28 -17.28
CA LYS A 609 -20.46 -8.16 -16.13
C LYS A 609 -20.62 -7.44 -14.79
N VAL A 610 -20.59 -6.09 -14.73
CA VAL A 610 -20.66 -5.32 -13.46
C VAL A 610 -21.96 -5.60 -12.69
N ILE A 611 -23.06 -5.90 -13.39
CA ILE A 611 -24.35 -6.28 -12.79
C ILE A 611 -24.28 -7.55 -11.92
N LEU A 612 -23.27 -8.41 -12.12
CA LEU A 612 -23.04 -9.63 -11.33
C LEU A 612 -22.37 -9.37 -9.98
N TYR A 613 -22.00 -8.12 -9.69
CA TYR A 613 -21.29 -7.69 -8.47
C TYR A 613 -22.08 -6.62 -7.69
N PRO A 614 -23.38 -6.82 -7.37
CA PRO A 614 -24.22 -5.81 -6.72
C PRO A 614 -23.69 -5.36 -5.34
N GLN A 615 -22.86 -6.17 -4.68
CA GLN A 615 -22.16 -5.79 -3.45
C GLN A 615 -21.24 -4.57 -3.63
N LEU A 616 -20.76 -4.29 -4.85
CA LEU A 616 -20.01 -3.06 -5.13
C LEU A 616 -20.91 -1.83 -5.14
N PHE A 617 -22.11 -1.93 -5.72
CA PHE A 617 -23.10 -0.87 -5.70
C PHE A 617 -23.56 -0.57 -4.27
N TRP A 618 -24.05 -1.58 -3.55
CA TRP A 618 -24.53 -1.40 -2.17
C TRP A 618 -23.40 -1.12 -1.18
N GLY A 619 -22.18 -1.59 -1.42
CA GLY A 619 -20.99 -1.21 -0.68
C GLY A 619 -20.64 0.26 -0.83
N CYS A 620 -20.80 0.85 -2.03
CA CYS A 620 -20.68 2.29 -2.21
C CYS A 620 -21.77 3.05 -1.45
N VAL A 621 -23.03 2.63 -1.57
CA VAL A 621 -24.17 3.25 -0.85
C VAL A 621 -23.94 3.25 0.67
N ALA A 622 -23.53 2.12 1.24
CA ALA A 622 -23.16 2.01 2.65
C ALA A 622 -22.04 2.99 3.03
N MET A 623 -20.98 3.05 2.22
CA MET A 623 -19.82 3.92 2.46
C MET A 623 -20.13 5.42 2.30
N MET A 624 -21.15 5.82 1.52
CA MET A 624 -21.55 7.24 1.40
C MET A 624 -22.11 7.83 2.71
N HIS A 625 -22.54 7.01 3.67
CA HIS A 625 -22.95 7.50 4.99
C HIS A 625 -21.77 8.10 5.78
N THR A 626 -20.52 7.79 5.43
CA THR A 626 -19.34 8.23 6.19
C THR A 626 -19.22 9.76 6.29
N ASP A 627 -18.74 10.25 7.44
CA ASP A 627 -18.43 11.66 7.65
C ASP A 627 -17.00 12.04 7.25
N PHE A 628 -16.13 11.06 6.93
CA PHE A 628 -14.77 11.31 6.49
C PHE A 628 -14.77 11.81 5.03
N VAL A 629 -14.64 13.13 4.82
CA VAL A 629 -14.95 13.80 3.54
C VAL A 629 -14.11 13.30 2.37
N HIS A 630 -12.81 13.02 2.56
CA HIS A 630 -11.93 12.49 1.52
C HIS A 630 -12.24 11.03 1.16
N VAL A 631 -12.57 10.20 2.16
CA VAL A 631 -13.05 8.82 1.95
C VAL A 631 -14.36 8.86 1.15
N TYR A 632 -15.29 9.72 1.54
CA TYR A 632 -16.53 9.98 0.82
C TYR A 632 -16.29 10.40 -0.64
N CYS A 633 -15.29 11.26 -0.93
CA CYS A 633 -14.92 11.60 -2.31
C CYS A 633 -14.53 10.36 -3.12
N GLN A 634 -13.67 9.51 -2.57
CA GLN A 634 -13.23 8.28 -3.24
C GLN A 634 -14.34 7.23 -3.38
N VAL A 635 -15.34 7.26 -2.51
CA VAL A 635 -16.57 6.46 -2.63
C VAL A 635 -17.47 7.00 -3.74
N LEU A 636 -17.64 8.31 -3.89
CA LEU A 636 -18.37 8.89 -5.03
C LEU A 636 -17.66 8.65 -6.36
N GLU A 637 -16.32 8.65 -6.37
CA GLU A 637 -15.51 8.29 -7.54
C GLU A 637 -15.61 6.81 -7.93
N LEU A 638 -15.68 5.91 -6.94
CA LEU A 638 -15.96 4.49 -7.16
C LEU A 638 -17.39 4.29 -7.67
N PHE A 639 -18.37 4.94 -7.04
CA PHE A 639 -19.76 4.89 -7.44
C PHE A 639 -19.96 5.40 -8.88
N SER A 640 -19.29 6.49 -9.27
CA SER A 640 -19.29 7.02 -10.64
C SER A 640 -18.86 5.95 -11.65
N ARG A 641 -17.76 5.23 -11.37
CA ARG A 641 -17.25 4.15 -12.23
C ARG A 641 -18.18 2.94 -12.30
N VAL A 642 -18.90 2.64 -11.21
CA VAL A 642 -19.93 1.58 -11.17
C VAL A 642 -21.16 1.99 -12.01
N ILE A 643 -21.69 3.20 -11.83
CA ILE A 643 -22.88 3.63 -12.57
C ILE A 643 -22.61 3.91 -14.06
N ASP A 644 -21.39 4.33 -14.43
CA ASP A 644 -20.98 4.47 -15.83
C ASP A 644 -20.97 3.13 -16.59
N ARG A 645 -21.04 1.99 -15.88
CA ARG A 645 -21.14 0.64 -16.45
C ARG A 645 -22.52 -0.02 -16.26
N LEU A 646 -23.48 0.67 -15.64
CA LEU A 646 -24.84 0.19 -15.40
C LEU A 646 -25.87 1.07 -16.13
N SER A 647 -26.62 0.50 -17.08
CA SER A 647 -27.64 1.21 -17.85
C SER A 647 -28.96 1.39 -17.06
N PHE A 648 -29.09 2.47 -16.29
CA PHE A 648 -30.33 2.87 -15.59
C PHE A 648 -31.44 3.41 -16.53
N ARG A 649 -31.53 2.87 -17.75
CA ARG A 649 -32.60 3.13 -18.73
C ARG A 649 -33.66 2.04 -18.78
N ASP A 650 -33.43 0.91 -18.10
CA ASP A 650 -34.32 -0.24 -18.08
C ASP A 650 -34.45 -0.79 -16.64
N ARG A 651 -35.62 -1.33 -16.33
CA ARG A 651 -35.98 -1.88 -15.00
C ARG A 651 -35.28 -3.20 -14.70
N THR A 652 -34.62 -3.85 -15.67
CA THR A 652 -33.85 -5.08 -15.42
C THR A 652 -32.76 -4.88 -14.38
N ILE A 653 -31.95 -3.82 -14.50
CA ILE A 653 -30.89 -3.49 -13.53
C ILE A 653 -31.48 -3.06 -12.19
N GLU A 654 -32.57 -2.28 -12.22
CA GLU A 654 -33.33 -1.86 -11.03
C GLU A 654 -33.77 -3.08 -10.21
N ASN A 655 -34.44 -4.05 -10.84
CA ASN A 655 -34.89 -5.28 -10.20
C ASN A 655 -33.73 -6.12 -9.64
N VAL A 656 -32.61 -6.25 -10.37
CA VAL A 656 -31.44 -7.00 -9.87
C VAL A 656 -30.85 -6.34 -8.62
N LEU A 657 -30.60 -5.03 -8.65
CA LEU A 657 -30.06 -4.30 -7.50
C LEU A 657 -31.01 -4.39 -6.29
N LEU A 658 -32.32 -4.18 -6.47
CA LEU A 658 -33.33 -4.32 -5.40
C LEU A 658 -33.46 -5.75 -4.84
N SER A 659 -33.23 -6.79 -5.66
CA SER A 659 -33.24 -8.19 -5.20
C SER A 659 -32.07 -8.50 -4.26
N SER A 660 -30.94 -7.78 -4.43
CA SER A 660 -29.73 -7.87 -3.61
C SER A 660 -29.64 -6.84 -2.48
N MET A 661 -30.66 -5.97 -2.34
CA MET A 661 -30.67 -4.90 -1.34
C MET A 661 -30.57 -5.48 0.08
N PRO A 662 -29.73 -4.92 0.97
CA PRO A 662 -29.68 -5.30 2.38
C PRO A 662 -31.04 -5.15 3.07
N ARG A 663 -31.42 -6.14 3.89
CA ARG A 663 -32.66 -6.16 4.68
C ARG A 663 -32.37 -6.76 6.05
N ASP A 664 -33.22 -6.45 7.02
CA ASP A 664 -33.16 -7.11 8.34
C ASP A 664 -33.86 -8.48 8.31
N GLU A 665 -33.31 -9.43 9.06
CA GLU A 665 -33.68 -10.86 9.03
C GLU A 665 -35.07 -11.16 9.62
N LEU A 666 -35.80 -10.15 10.11
CA LEU A 666 -37.12 -10.30 10.71
C LEU A 666 -38.25 -10.43 9.67
N ASP A 667 -38.03 -10.02 8.41
CA ASP A 667 -39.02 -10.15 7.34
C ASP A 667 -39.07 -11.57 6.73
N SER A 668 -38.10 -12.45 7.01
CA SER A 668 -38.12 -13.84 6.53
C SER A 668 -38.89 -14.77 7.46
N GLY A 669 -40.21 -14.56 7.53
CA GLY A 669 -41.14 -15.62 7.91
C GLY A 669 -41.12 -16.77 6.88
N ASP A 670 -41.40 -17.98 7.34
CA ASP A 670 -41.70 -19.17 6.51
C ASP A 670 -40.62 -19.70 5.53
N ILE A 671 -39.36 -19.82 5.97
CA ILE A 671 -38.49 -20.97 5.59
C ILE A 671 -37.80 -21.53 6.85
N GLY A 672 -38.10 -22.79 7.20
CA GLY A 672 -37.89 -23.31 8.56
C GLY A 672 -36.67 -24.21 8.83
N ASP A 673 -36.27 -24.22 10.11
CA ASP A 673 -35.95 -25.41 10.93
C ASP A 673 -34.96 -26.49 10.42
N LEU A 674 -33.94 -26.16 9.61
CA LEU A 674 -32.87 -27.12 9.30
C LEU A 674 -31.42 -26.56 9.30
N GLN A 675 -31.09 -25.65 10.22
CA GLN A 675 -29.71 -25.18 10.36
C GLN A 675 -29.33 -24.62 11.76
N ARG A 676 -29.66 -25.34 12.84
CA ARG A 676 -29.29 -24.96 14.22
C ARG A 676 -28.49 -26.02 14.98
N MET A 677 -27.30 -26.34 14.46
CA MET A 677 -26.24 -27.02 15.22
C MET A 677 -24.85 -26.53 14.73
N GLU A 678 -23.84 -26.55 15.60
CA GLU A 678 -22.43 -26.12 15.35
C GLU A 678 -22.05 -24.62 15.46
N SER A 679 -22.53 -23.91 16.48
CA SER A 679 -21.88 -22.68 16.96
C SER A 679 -21.92 -22.51 18.49
N ARG A 680 -20.89 -23.03 19.17
CA ARG A 680 -20.45 -22.60 20.51
C ARG A 680 -18.95 -22.32 20.44
N GLY A 681 -18.52 -21.07 20.52
CA GLY A 681 -17.10 -20.73 20.40
C GLY A 681 -16.77 -19.25 20.19
N TYR A 682 -16.95 -18.46 21.26
CA TYR A 682 -16.52 -17.06 21.41
C TYR A 682 -17.12 -16.05 20.43
N ASP A 683 -18.07 -15.28 20.94
CA ASP A 683 -18.87 -14.31 20.19
C ASP A 683 -18.10 -13.00 19.93
N LEU A 684 -18.13 -12.54 18.68
CA LEU A 684 -18.10 -11.11 18.38
C LEU A 684 -19.53 -10.57 18.61
N PRO A 685 -19.69 -9.33 19.11
CA PRO A 685 -21.02 -8.79 19.36
C PRO A 685 -21.78 -8.63 18.03
N VAL A 686 -22.82 -9.45 17.83
CA VAL A 686 -23.78 -9.26 16.75
C VAL A 686 -24.46 -7.91 16.96
N THR A 687 -24.23 -6.96 16.06
CA THR A 687 -24.76 -5.61 16.15
C THR A 687 -26.24 -5.58 15.80
N SER A 688 -27.06 -5.99 16.78
CA SER A 688 -28.52 -5.99 16.77
C SER A 688 -29.10 -4.56 16.79
N GLY A 689 -28.89 -3.82 15.70
CA GLY A 689 -29.58 -2.57 15.41
C GLY A 689 -30.29 -2.67 14.07
N ASN A 690 -31.52 -2.17 13.99
CA ASN A 690 -32.27 -2.10 12.74
C ASN A 690 -31.52 -1.24 11.71
N LEU A 691 -31.59 -1.61 10.44
CA LEU A 691 -31.09 -0.79 9.35
C LEU A 691 -31.83 0.56 9.29
N PRO A 692 -31.13 1.67 8.99
CA PRO A 692 -31.80 2.92 8.64
C PRO A 692 -32.59 2.72 7.33
N ALA A 693 -33.75 3.37 7.23
CA ALA A 693 -34.56 3.33 6.01
C ALA A 693 -33.78 3.88 4.82
N PHE A 694 -33.85 3.17 3.68
CA PHE A 694 -33.18 3.60 2.45
C PHE A 694 -34.02 4.64 1.71
N GLU A 695 -33.68 5.91 1.88
CA GLU A 695 -34.33 7.06 1.21
C GLU A 695 -33.86 7.27 -0.25
N GLY A 696 -33.05 6.36 -0.79
CA GLY A 696 -32.41 6.45 -2.10
C GLY A 696 -30.99 7.01 -2.08
N VAL A 697 -30.30 6.96 -3.22
CA VAL A 697 -28.91 7.43 -3.36
C VAL A 697 -28.80 8.97 -3.42
N GLN A 698 -29.77 9.67 -4.02
CA GLN A 698 -29.67 11.13 -4.24
C GLN A 698 -29.48 11.93 -2.94
N PRO A 699 -30.20 11.68 -1.82
CA PRO A 699 -29.94 12.35 -0.55
C PRO A 699 -28.49 12.19 -0.06
N LEU A 700 -27.92 10.99 -0.25
CA LEU A 700 -26.53 10.69 0.14
C LEU A 700 -25.54 11.48 -0.72
N VAL A 701 -25.77 11.63 -2.02
CA VAL A 701 -24.90 12.43 -2.91
C VAL A 701 -25.06 13.93 -2.64
N LEU A 702 -26.28 14.39 -2.34
CA LEU A 702 -26.58 15.79 -1.98
C LEU A 702 -25.85 16.23 -0.69
N LYS A 703 -25.53 15.32 0.24
CA LYS A 703 -24.61 15.55 1.38
C LYS A 703 -23.27 16.13 0.91
N GLY A 704 -22.75 15.62 -0.21
CA GLY A 704 -21.47 16.03 -0.79
C GLY A 704 -21.41 17.47 -1.28
N LEU A 705 -22.55 18.15 -1.47
CA LEU A 705 -22.60 19.57 -1.79
C LEU A 705 -22.37 20.47 -0.55
N MET A 706 -22.44 19.92 0.67
CA MET A 706 -22.22 20.63 1.95
C MET A 706 -20.73 20.78 2.33
N SER A 707 -19.80 20.63 1.38
CA SER A 707 -18.36 20.77 1.63
C SER A 707 -17.62 21.13 0.34
N THR A 708 -16.70 22.08 0.43
CA THR A 708 -15.82 22.50 -0.69
C THR A 708 -14.95 21.36 -1.23
N VAL A 709 -14.61 20.36 -0.41
CA VAL A 709 -13.76 19.22 -0.80
C VAL A 709 -14.54 18.23 -1.67
N SER A 710 -15.75 17.85 -1.26
CA SER A 710 -16.55 16.85 -1.98
C SER A 710 -17.45 17.42 -3.08
N HIS A 711 -17.64 18.75 -3.12
CA HIS A 711 -18.57 19.42 -4.01
C HIS A 711 -18.42 19.02 -5.48
N GLY A 712 -17.19 19.02 -6.01
CA GLY A 712 -16.93 18.71 -7.42
C GLY A 712 -17.36 17.29 -7.81
N VAL A 713 -17.03 16.30 -6.97
CA VAL A 713 -17.39 14.89 -7.21
C VAL A 713 -18.89 14.65 -7.01
N ALA A 714 -19.52 15.37 -6.07
CA ALA A 714 -20.97 15.33 -5.89
C ALA A 714 -21.73 15.84 -7.13
N ILE A 715 -21.29 16.95 -7.74
CA ILE A 715 -21.82 17.39 -9.05
C ILE A 715 -21.55 16.36 -10.15
N GLU A 716 -20.40 15.68 -10.13
CA GLU A 716 -20.03 14.65 -11.10
C GLU A 716 -20.94 13.40 -11.04
N VAL A 717 -21.37 12.99 -9.84
CA VAL A 717 -22.38 11.93 -9.64
C VAL A 717 -23.79 12.43 -9.95
N LEU A 718 -24.19 13.61 -9.47
CA LEU A 718 -25.51 14.17 -9.74
C LEU A 718 -25.78 14.30 -11.24
N SER A 719 -24.76 14.72 -12.02
CA SER A 719 -24.83 14.79 -13.49
C SER A 719 -25.15 13.45 -14.17
N ARG A 720 -24.70 12.33 -13.58
CA ARG A 720 -24.95 10.97 -14.09
C ARG A 720 -26.33 10.45 -13.71
N ILE A 721 -26.78 10.73 -12.49
CA ILE A 721 -28.09 10.28 -11.99
C ILE A 721 -29.25 11.21 -12.37
N THR A 722 -29.02 12.16 -13.29
CA THR A 722 -30.05 12.95 -14.00
C THR A 722 -30.82 12.08 -15.00
N VAL A 723 -31.55 11.09 -14.49
CA VAL A 723 -32.31 10.10 -15.28
C VAL A 723 -33.73 9.96 -14.74
N HIS A 724 -34.74 9.96 -15.63
CA HIS A 724 -36.16 9.89 -15.29
C HIS A 724 -36.67 8.49 -14.87
N SER A 725 -35.77 7.59 -14.50
CA SER A 725 -36.05 6.19 -14.18
C SER A 725 -35.37 5.78 -12.88
N CYS A 726 -35.73 4.61 -12.36
CA CYS A 726 -35.14 3.99 -11.17
C CYS A 726 -35.27 4.81 -9.87
N ASP A 727 -36.43 5.43 -9.64
CA ASP A 727 -36.73 6.19 -8.42
C ASP A 727 -36.54 5.33 -7.15
N SER A 728 -36.91 4.05 -7.20
CA SER A 728 -36.70 3.09 -6.10
C SER A 728 -35.24 2.95 -5.62
N ILE A 729 -34.28 3.35 -6.46
CA ILE A 729 -32.85 3.34 -6.16
C ILE A 729 -32.35 4.77 -5.90
N PHE A 730 -32.79 5.75 -6.67
CA PHE A 730 -32.22 7.10 -6.60
C PHE A 730 -32.93 8.03 -5.61
N GLY A 731 -34.20 7.82 -5.28
CA GLY A 731 -34.94 8.62 -4.29
C GLY A 731 -36.44 8.70 -4.60
N ASP A 732 -37.24 8.99 -3.58
CA ASP A 732 -38.71 9.08 -3.65
C ASP A 732 -39.21 9.89 -4.87
N ARG A 733 -40.16 9.34 -5.62
CA ARG A 733 -40.63 9.92 -6.89
C ARG A 733 -41.34 11.27 -6.72
N GLU A 734 -42.04 11.53 -5.60
CA GLU A 734 -42.70 12.83 -5.40
C GLU A 734 -41.67 13.97 -5.22
N THR A 735 -40.54 13.69 -4.57
CA THR A 735 -39.57 14.72 -4.16
C THR A 735 -38.24 14.71 -4.94
N ARG A 736 -37.86 13.61 -5.59
CA ARG A 736 -36.55 13.43 -6.23
C ARG A 736 -36.23 14.48 -7.30
N LEU A 737 -37.18 14.84 -8.18
CA LEU A 737 -36.93 15.84 -9.23
C LEU A 737 -36.75 17.25 -8.65
N LEU A 738 -37.61 17.64 -7.70
CA LEU A 738 -37.46 18.88 -6.94
C LEU A 738 -36.07 18.97 -6.29
N MET A 739 -35.65 17.92 -5.58
CA MET A 739 -34.37 17.92 -4.86
C MET A 739 -33.18 17.89 -5.82
N HIS A 740 -33.31 17.26 -7.00
CA HIS A 740 -32.29 17.28 -8.04
C HIS A 740 -32.07 18.69 -8.58
N ILE A 741 -33.15 19.39 -8.94
CA ILE A 741 -33.10 20.77 -9.43
C ILE A 741 -32.59 21.69 -8.31
N THR A 742 -33.11 21.55 -7.09
CA THR A 742 -32.68 22.37 -5.94
C THR A 742 -31.18 22.27 -5.66
N GLY A 743 -30.58 21.08 -5.80
CA GLY A 743 -29.14 20.87 -5.60
C GLY A 743 -28.26 21.32 -6.78
N LEU A 744 -28.75 21.21 -8.02
CA LEU A 744 -27.98 21.54 -9.23
C LEU A 744 -28.14 22.99 -9.71
N LEU A 745 -29.27 23.65 -9.44
CA LEU A 745 -29.53 25.02 -9.90
C LEU A 745 -28.48 26.05 -9.42
N PRO A 746 -27.96 26.00 -8.18
CA PRO A 746 -26.85 26.88 -7.77
C PRO A 746 -25.60 26.73 -8.65
N TRP A 747 -25.28 25.50 -9.07
CA TRP A 747 -24.16 25.21 -9.97
C TRP A 747 -24.42 25.73 -11.39
N LEU A 748 -25.62 25.52 -11.93
CA LEU A 748 -26.01 25.99 -13.26
C LEU A 748 -25.95 27.53 -13.34
N CYS A 749 -26.47 28.23 -12.33
CA CYS A 749 -26.38 29.68 -12.21
C CYS A 749 -24.91 30.18 -12.20
N LEU A 750 -24.00 29.50 -11.50
CA LEU A 750 -22.58 29.86 -11.46
C LEU A 750 -21.87 29.74 -12.83
N GLN A 751 -22.42 28.98 -13.78
CA GLN A 751 -21.89 28.90 -15.14
C GLN A 751 -22.42 30.00 -16.09
N LEU A 752 -23.31 30.89 -15.62
CA LEU A 752 -23.75 32.08 -16.36
C LEU A 752 -22.96 33.34 -15.99
N SER A 753 -22.40 33.42 -14.78
CA SER A 753 -21.81 34.66 -14.24
C SER A 753 -20.31 34.85 -14.53
N LYS A 754 -19.86 34.62 -15.77
CA LYS A 754 -18.43 34.63 -16.15
C LYS A 754 -18.18 35.42 -17.44
N ASP A 755 -17.14 36.26 -17.44
CA ASP A 755 -16.80 37.16 -18.56
C ASP A 755 -16.40 36.40 -19.85
N PRO A 756 -16.87 36.81 -21.04
CA PRO A 756 -16.65 36.08 -22.30
C PRO A 756 -15.26 36.25 -22.92
N LEU A 757 -14.28 36.79 -22.18
CA LEU A 757 -12.93 37.11 -22.67
C LEU A 757 -11.96 35.92 -22.67
N VAL A 758 -12.42 34.70 -22.38
CA VAL A 758 -11.58 33.50 -22.22
C VAL A 758 -11.67 32.58 -23.44
N GLY A 759 -10.52 32.21 -24.01
CA GLY A 759 -10.43 31.47 -25.26
C GLY A 759 -10.92 30.00 -25.23
N PRO A 760 -11.09 29.38 -26.43
CA PRO A 760 -11.87 28.16 -26.66
C PRO A 760 -11.33 26.84 -26.07
N ALA A 761 -10.23 26.89 -25.32
CA ALA A 761 -9.57 25.73 -24.73
C ALA A 761 -9.46 25.81 -23.19
N SER A 762 -10.27 26.65 -22.55
CA SER A 762 -10.22 26.87 -21.10
C SER A 762 -11.04 25.84 -20.30
N PRO A 763 -10.59 25.45 -19.08
CA PRO A 763 -11.35 24.54 -18.21
C PRO A 763 -12.75 25.06 -17.84
N LEU A 764 -12.92 26.39 -17.81
CA LEU A 764 -14.20 27.05 -17.53
C LEU A 764 -15.25 26.74 -18.60
N GLN A 765 -14.86 26.73 -19.87
CA GLN A 765 -15.80 26.44 -20.96
C GLN A 765 -16.18 24.95 -21.01
N GLN A 766 -15.32 24.05 -20.53
CA GLN A 766 -15.67 22.63 -20.36
C GLN A 766 -16.77 22.45 -19.29
N GLN A 767 -16.72 23.21 -18.19
CA GLN A 767 -17.79 23.21 -17.18
C GLN A 767 -19.12 23.75 -17.72
N HIS A 768 -19.10 24.82 -18.54
CA HIS A 768 -20.32 25.36 -19.14
C HIS A 768 -20.97 24.37 -20.13
N HIS A 769 -20.20 23.74 -21.03
CA HIS A 769 -20.75 22.68 -21.90
C HIS A 769 -21.37 21.52 -21.12
N LYS A 770 -20.75 21.13 -19.98
CA LYS A 770 -21.32 20.13 -19.09
C LYS A 770 -22.65 20.60 -18.48
N ALA A 771 -22.74 21.85 -18.05
CA ALA A 771 -23.97 22.44 -17.52
C ALA A 771 -25.12 22.44 -18.56
N CYS A 772 -24.84 22.77 -19.83
CA CYS A 772 -25.84 22.66 -20.90
C CYS A 772 -26.32 21.22 -21.10
N SER A 773 -25.42 20.23 -21.06
CA SER A 773 -25.77 18.80 -21.15
C SER A 773 -26.64 18.34 -19.96
N VAL A 774 -26.29 18.75 -18.74
CA VAL A 774 -27.09 18.46 -17.54
C VAL A 774 -28.47 19.12 -17.61
N ALA A 775 -28.55 20.38 -18.06
CA ALA A 775 -29.83 21.08 -18.25
C ALA A 775 -30.72 20.38 -19.30
N ALA A 776 -30.15 19.91 -20.42
CA ALA A 776 -30.88 19.12 -21.40
C ALA A 776 -31.43 17.80 -20.81
N ASN A 777 -30.65 17.12 -19.96
CA ASN A 777 -31.11 15.92 -19.26
C ASN A 777 -32.22 16.22 -18.22
N ILE A 778 -32.13 17.34 -17.50
CA ILE A 778 -33.21 17.82 -16.62
C ILE A 778 -34.47 18.10 -17.45
N ALA A 779 -34.36 18.77 -18.60
CA ALA A 779 -35.51 19.03 -19.47
C ALA A 779 -36.17 17.74 -20.00
N ILE A 780 -35.39 16.72 -20.36
CA ILE A 780 -35.90 15.40 -20.75
C ILE A 780 -36.68 14.75 -19.59
N TRP A 781 -36.20 14.89 -18.35
CA TRP A 781 -36.89 14.38 -17.16
C TRP A 781 -38.17 15.16 -16.86
N CYS A 782 -38.15 16.50 -16.95
CA CYS A 782 -39.35 17.32 -16.81
C CYS A 782 -40.44 16.91 -17.82
N ARG A 783 -40.10 16.63 -19.08
CA ARG A 783 -41.06 16.10 -20.08
C ARG A 783 -41.61 14.71 -19.70
N ALA A 784 -40.79 13.83 -19.13
CA ALA A 784 -41.22 12.49 -18.72
C ALA A 784 -42.25 12.53 -17.57
N GLU A 785 -42.16 13.52 -16.69
CA GLU A 785 -43.15 13.81 -15.63
C GLU A 785 -44.18 14.88 -16.04
N SER A 786 -44.36 15.15 -17.35
CA SER A 786 -45.33 16.09 -17.94
C SER A 786 -45.20 17.58 -17.57
N LEU A 787 -44.06 17.99 -17.01
CA LEU A 787 -43.72 19.38 -16.67
C LEU A 787 -43.11 20.13 -17.86
N ASP A 788 -43.87 20.27 -18.96
CA ASP A 788 -43.39 20.83 -20.23
C ASP A 788 -42.89 22.29 -20.13
N GLU A 789 -43.51 23.14 -19.30
CA GLU A 789 -43.04 24.53 -19.10
C GLU A 789 -41.66 24.58 -18.45
N LEU A 790 -41.42 23.74 -17.45
CA LEU A 790 -40.10 23.63 -16.79
C LEU A 790 -39.07 23.03 -17.75
N ALA A 791 -39.50 22.13 -18.65
CA ALA A 791 -38.64 21.58 -19.69
C ALA A 791 -38.22 22.63 -20.74
N THR A 792 -39.09 23.56 -21.15
CA THR A 792 -38.69 24.60 -22.12
C THR A 792 -37.63 25.54 -21.53
N VAL A 793 -37.74 25.91 -20.25
CA VAL A 793 -36.74 26.76 -19.57
C VAL A 793 -35.37 26.08 -19.52
N PHE A 794 -35.30 24.80 -19.15
CA PHE A 794 -34.02 24.07 -19.14
C PHE A 794 -33.48 23.76 -20.54
N MET A 795 -34.33 23.60 -21.57
CA MET A 795 -33.89 23.55 -22.96
C MET A 795 -33.30 24.90 -23.42
N ALA A 796 -33.94 26.03 -23.10
CA ALA A 796 -33.46 27.38 -23.43
C ALA A 796 -32.10 27.68 -22.78
N TYR A 797 -31.89 27.24 -21.52
CA TYR A 797 -30.56 27.23 -20.89
C TYR A 797 -29.56 26.39 -21.70
N SER A 798 -29.92 25.16 -22.09
CA SER A 798 -29.01 24.27 -22.84
C SER A 798 -28.63 24.80 -24.23
N GLY A 799 -29.50 25.61 -24.85
CA GLY A 799 -29.25 26.32 -26.11
C GLY A 799 -28.48 27.64 -25.98
N GLY A 800 -28.20 28.10 -24.75
CA GLY A 800 -27.53 29.38 -24.49
C GLY A 800 -28.42 30.62 -24.61
N GLU A 801 -29.74 30.46 -24.65
CA GLU A 801 -30.70 31.57 -24.73
C GLU A 801 -30.82 32.35 -23.41
N ILE A 802 -30.58 31.67 -22.28
CA ILE A 802 -30.60 32.26 -20.94
C ILE A 802 -29.18 32.66 -20.52
N THR A 803 -28.92 33.97 -20.50
CA THR A 803 -27.57 34.55 -20.29
C THR A 803 -27.34 35.18 -18.91
N SER A 804 -28.35 35.25 -18.05
CA SER A 804 -28.24 35.82 -16.69
C SER A 804 -28.92 34.97 -15.63
N ILE A 805 -28.39 35.05 -14.40
CA ILE A 805 -28.94 34.32 -13.23
C ILE A 805 -30.37 34.78 -12.95
N ASP A 806 -30.63 36.08 -12.93
CA ASP A 806 -31.95 36.63 -12.62
C ASP A 806 -33.03 36.17 -13.62
N ASN A 807 -32.67 36.03 -14.91
CA ASN A 807 -33.59 35.50 -15.92
C ASN A 807 -33.90 34.01 -15.70
N LEU A 808 -32.86 33.19 -15.40
CA LEU A 808 -33.06 31.77 -15.09
C LEU A 808 -33.95 31.59 -13.86
N LEU A 809 -33.70 32.34 -12.78
CA LEU A 809 -34.47 32.23 -11.54
C LEU A 809 -35.90 32.75 -11.70
N ALA A 810 -36.11 33.86 -12.41
CA ALA A 810 -37.46 34.37 -12.70
C ALA A 810 -38.31 33.38 -13.52
N CYS A 811 -37.69 32.56 -14.39
CA CYS A 811 -38.38 31.52 -15.13
C CYS A 811 -38.61 30.24 -14.32
N VAL A 812 -37.64 29.81 -13.50
CA VAL A 812 -37.70 28.52 -12.77
C VAL A 812 -38.50 28.62 -11.46
N SER A 813 -38.30 29.66 -10.66
CA SER A 813 -38.93 29.78 -9.33
C SER A 813 -40.45 29.68 -9.30
N PRO A 814 -41.25 30.38 -10.15
CA PRO A 814 -42.71 30.25 -10.11
C PRO A 814 -43.18 28.84 -10.47
N LEU A 815 -42.48 28.14 -11.38
CA LEU A 815 -42.81 26.78 -11.76
C LEU A 815 -42.53 25.77 -10.63
N LEU A 816 -41.40 25.91 -9.93
CA LEU A 816 -41.11 25.08 -8.74
C LEU A 816 -42.12 25.32 -7.61
N CYS A 817 -42.49 26.59 -7.38
CA CYS A 817 -43.42 26.98 -6.33
C CYS A 817 -44.86 26.50 -6.59
N ASN A 818 -45.34 26.54 -7.84
CA ASN A 818 -46.68 26.07 -8.17
C ASN A 818 -46.85 24.56 -7.98
N GLU A 819 -45.85 23.76 -8.38
CA GLU A 819 -45.97 22.29 -8.42
C GLU A 819 -45.71 21.64 -7.05
N TRP A 820 -44.56 21.94 -6.41
CA TRP A 820 -44.12 21.18 -5.23
C TRP A 820 -44.29 21.89 -3.89
N PHE A 821 -44.25 23.22 -3.85
CA PHE A 821 -44.14 23.94 -2.58
C PHE A 821 -45.38 23.83 -1.65
N PRO A 822 -46.63 23.57 -2.14
CA PRO A 822 -47.77 23.27 -1.26
C PRO A 822 -47.63 22.02 -0.39
N LYS A 823 -46.64 21.14 -0.67
CA LYS A 823 -46.34 19.93 0.12
C LYS A 823 -44.88 19.86 0.62
N HIS A 824 -43.92 20.37 -0.15
CA HIS A 824 -42.50 20.03 -0.03
C HIS A 824 -41.55 21.24 0.06
N SER A 825 -42.09 22.46 0.20
CA SER A 825 -41.31 23.70 0.40
C SER A 825 -40.22 23.57 1.48
N ALA A 826 -40.56 22.94 2.60
CA ALA A 826 -39.70 22.65 3.73
C ALA A 826 -38.42 21.87 3.38
N LEU A 827 -38.45 21.01 2.36
CA LEU A 827 -37.28 20.25 1.90
C LEU A 827 -36.34 21.13 1.06
N ALA A 828 -36.90 21.92 0.14
CA ALA A 828 -36.13 22.80 -0.72
C ALA A 828 -35.46 23.92 0.08
N PHE A 829 -36.21 24.65 0.91
CA PHE A 829 -35.65 25.66 1.82
C PHE A 829 -34.66 25.05 2.81
N GLY A 830 -35.00 23.89 3.41
CA GLY A 830 -34.11 23.19 4.33
C GLY A 830 -32.80 22.68 3.71
N HIS A 831 -32.73 22.44 2.40
CA HIS A 831 -31.49 22.12 1.70
C HIS A 831 -30.70 23.39 1.32
N LEU A 832 -31.36 24.42 0.79
CA LEU A 832 -30.73 25.70 0.45
C LEU A 832 -30.09 26.39 1.67
N LEU A 833 -30.72 26.32 2.85
CA LEU A 833 -30.15 26.84 4.09
C LEU A 833 -28.89 26.07 4.54
N ARG A 834 -28.86 24.74 4.38
CA ARG A 834 -27.66 23.94 4.67
C ARG A 834 -26.53 24.21 3.67
N LEU A 835 -26.85 24.42 2.39
CA LEU A 835 -25.88 24.90 1.40
C LEU A 835 -25.33 26.29 1.75
N LEU A 836 -26.17 27.19 2.27
CA LEU A 836 -25.77 28.54 2.67
C LEU A 836 -24.84 28.54 3.90
N GLU A 837 -25.09 27.65 4.86
CA GLU A 837 -24.29 27.46 6.08
C GLU A 837 -22.94 26.76 5.82
N ARG A 838 -22.90 25.72 4.97
CA ARG A 838 -21.74 24.79 4.86
C ARG A 838 -21.15 24.61 3.47
N GLY A 839 -21.87 25.01 2.43
CA GLY A 839 -21.46 24.82 1.04
C GLY A 839 -20.34 25.77 0.60
N PRO A 840 -19.93 25.69 -0.69
CA PRO A 840 -18.94 26.60 -1.26
C PRO A 840 -19.36 28.07 -1.17
N VAL A 841 -18.41 28.95 -0.86
CA VAL A 841 -18.65 30.40 -0.67
C VAL A 841 -19.19 31.03 -1.97
N GLU A 842 -18.77 30.51 -3.12
CA GLU A 842 -19.23 30.87 -4.46
C GLU A 842 -20.74 30.74 -4.64
N TYR A 843 -21.40 29.85 -3.89
CA TYR A 843 -22.85 29.67 -3.96
C TYR A 843 -23.65 30.58 -3.05
N GLN A 844 -23.06 31.20 -2.03
CA GLN A 844 -23.83 31.98 -1.04
C GLN A 844 -24.65 33.09 -1.71
N ARG A 845 -24.05 33.82 -2.66
CA ARG A 845 -24.75 34.85 -3.45
C ARG A 845 -25.90 34.27 -4.28
N VAL A 846 -25.67 33.15 -4.97
CA VAL A 846 -26.65 32.48 -5.83
C VAL A 846 -27.81 31.93 -5.01
N ILE A 847 -27.53 31.32 -3.87
CA ILE A 847 -28.53 30.79 -2.95
C ILE A 847 -29.38 31.93 -2.37
N LEU A 848 -28.81 33.07 -2.00
CA LEU A 848 -29.61 34.22 -1.55
C LEU A 848 -30.56 34.73 -2.65
N LEU A 849 -30.11 34.82 -3.91
CA LEU A 849 -30.99 35.16 -5.04
C LEU A 849 -32.10 34.11 -5.25
N MET A 850 -31.78 32.82 -5.11
CA MET A 850 -32.78 31.73 -5.17
C MET A 850 -33.80 31.81 -4.03
N LEU A 851 -33.35 31.99 -2.79
CA LEU A 851 -34.22 32.12 -1.61
C LEU A 851 -35.19 33.29 -1.77
N LYS A 852 -34.70 34.43 -2.25
CA LYS A 852 -35.54 35.61 -2.57
C LYS A 852 -36.61 35.28 -3.61
N ALA A 853 -36.22 34.69 -4.75
CA ALA A 853 -37.14 34.38 -5.84
C ALA A 853 -38.20 33.33 -5.44
N LEU A 854 -37.86 32.37 -4.58
CA LEU A 854 -38.81 31.38 -4.05
C LEU A 854 -39.78 31.99 -3.02
N LEU A 855 -39.29 32.84 -2.10
CA LEU A 855 -40.13 33.54 -1.10
C LEU A 855 -41.13 34.52 -1.73
N GLN A 856 -40.87 35.03 -2.93
CA GLN A 856 -41.81 35.87 -3.68
C GLN A 856 -43.02 35.09 -4.21
N HIS A 857 -42.96 33.76 -4.26
CA HIS A 857 -44.01 32.90 -4.82
C HIS A 857 -44.61 31.89 -3.82
N THR A 858 -44.10 31.79 -2.59
CA THR A 858 -44.67 30.91 -1.54
C THR A 858 -44.57 31.55 -0.15
N PRO A 859 -45.66 31.59 0.66
CA PRO A 859 -45.58 31.98 2.07
C PRO A 859 -44.78 30.94 2.87
N MET A 860 -43.82 31.38 3.68
CA MET A 860 -42.92 30.47 4.41
C MET A 860 -43.55 29.93 5.70
N ASP A 861 -43.31 28.64 5.99
CA ASP A 861 -43.73 28.00 7.23
C ASP A 861 -43.17 28.72 8.47
N SER A 862 -44.07 29.02 9.42
CA SER A 862 -43.76 29.71 10.68
C SER A 862 -42.76 28.96 11.57
N ALA A 863 -42.59 27.65 11.37
CA ALA A 863 -41.61 26.83 12.07
C ALA A 863 -40.18 26.96 11.50
N GLN A 864 -40.02 27.27 10.20
CA GLN A 864 -38.71 27.38 9.56
C GLN A 864 -38.17 28.83 9.51
N SER A 865 -39.06 29.84 9.55
CA SER A 865 -38.65 31.24 9.46
C SER A 865 -37.62 31.70 10.52
N PRO A 866 -37.60 31.20 11.79
CA PRO A 866 -36.57 31.58 12.76
C PRO A 866 -35.17 31.07 12.37
N HIS A 867 -35.09 29.89 11.73
CA HIS A 867 -33.83 29.29 11.30
C HIS A 867 -33.26 30.01 10.06
N MET A 868 -34.12 30.35 9.09
CA MET A 868 -33.72 31.19 7.96
C MET A 868 -33.25 32.57 8.42
N TYR A 869 -33.98 33.22 9.34
CA TYR A 869 -33.55 34.49 9.92
C TYR A 869 -32.18 34.36 10.62
N ALA A 870 -31.98 33.30 11.41
CA ALA A 870 -30.72 33.07 12.14
C ALA A 870 -29.51 32.85 11.21
N ILE A 871 -29.67 32.20 10.05
CA ILE A 871 -28.58 32.02 9.08
C ILE A 871 -28.37 33.29 8.25
N VAL A 872 -29.43 33.84 7.65
CA VAL A 872 -29.30 34.97 6.71
C VAL A 872 -28.87 36.27 7.41
N SER A 873 -29.26 36.49 8.67
CA SER A 873 -28.82 37.66 9.44
C SER A 873 -27.29 37.71 9.65
N GLN A 874 -26.61 36.56 9.76
CA GLN A 874 -25.14 36.50 9.86
C GLN A 874 -24.44 36.99 8.59
N LEU A 875 -25.12 36.95 7.44
CA LEU A 875 -24.59 37.43 6.15
C LEU A 875 -24.87 38.92 5.89
N VAL A 876 -25.65 39.60 6.74
CA VAL A 876 -25.91 41.05 6.63
C VAL A 876 -24.65 41.88 6.95
N GLU A 877 -23.73 41.35 7.76
CA GLU A 877 -22.42 41.97 8.04
C GLU A 877 -21.35 41.63 6.97
N SER A 878 -21.70 40.85 5.94
CA SER A 878 -20.79 40.40 4.87
C SER A 878 -20.84 41.29 3.61
N THR A 879 -20.02 40.96 2.62
CA THR A 879 -20.07 41.56 1.27
C THR A 879 -21.37 41.25 0.49
N LEU A 880 -22.19 40.29 0.96
CA LEU A 880 -23.48 39.90 0.39
C LEU A 880 -24.67 40.58 1.10
N CYS A 881 -24.43 41.69 1.80
CA CYS A 881 -25.43 42.36 2.64
C CYS A 881 -26.70 42.77 1.89
N TRP A 882 -26.61 43.21 0.62
CA TRP A 882 -27.77 43.59 -0.19
C TRP A 882 -28.62 42.39 -0.60
N GLU A 883 -28.00 41.30 -1.06
CA GLU A 883 -28.70 40.05 -1.31
C GLU A 883 -29.36 39.52 -0.03
N ALA A 884 -28.64 39.48 1.10
CA ALA A 884 -29.14 39.02 2.39
C ALA A 884 -30.31 39.85 2.92
N LEU A 885 -30.22 41.19 2.89
CA LEU A 885 -31.32 42.08 3.25
C LEU A 885 -32.54 41.84 2.36
N SER A 886 -32.36 41.65 1.05
CA SER A 886 -33.49 41.42 0.15
C SER A 886 -34.19 40.05 0.35
N VAL A 887 -33.51 39.07 0.94
CA VAL A 887 -34.12 37.81 1.43
C VAL A 887 -34.92 38.06 2.71
N LEU A 888 -34.40 38.87 3.65
CA LEU A 888 -35.09 39.21 4.89
C LEU A 888 -36.33 40.09 4.64
N GLU A 889 -36.29 40.99 3.65
CA GLU A 889 -37.45 41.75 3.18
C GLU A 889 -38.52 40.83 2.59
N ALA A 890 -38.13 39.88 1.73
CA ALA A 890 -39.05 38.89 1.16
C ALA A 890 -39.65 37.97 2.25
N LEU A 891 -38.85 37.57 3.24
CA LEU A 891 -39.32 36.81 4.41
C LEU A 891 -40.41 37.59 5.16
N LEU A 892 -40.18 38.86 5.48
CA LEU A 892 -41.13 39.72 6.19
C LEU A 892 -42.43 39.95 5.39
N GLN A 893 -42.33 40.09 4.07
CA GLN A 893 -43.49 40.17 3.17
C GLN A 893 -44.28 38.84 3.15
N SER A 894 -43.58 37.70 3.07
CA SER A 894 -44.22 36.37 3.12
C SER A 894 -44.96 36.11 4.44
N CYS A 895 -44.37 36.50 5.58
CA CYS A 895 -44.96 36.34 6.92
C CYS A 895 -46.15 37.28 7.18
N SER A 896 -46.19 38.47 6.57
CA SER A 896 -47.28 39.45 6.78
C SER A 896 -48.53 39.16 5.95
N SER A 897 -48.46 38.27 4.95
CA SER A 897 -49.63 37.80 4.20
C SER A 897 -50.62 36.96 5.03
N LEU A 898 -50.20 36.47 6.22
CA LEU A 898 -51.00 35.62 7.10
C LEU A 898 -51.97 36.39 8.02
N THR A 899 -51.85 37.72 8.15
CA THR A 899 -52.70 38.51 9.07
C THR A 899 -53.99 39.02 8.42
N GLY A 900 -54.94 38.09 8.23
CA GLY A 900 -56.38 38.36 8.38
C GLY A 900 -57.07 39.28 7.37
N SER A 901 -57.54 38.72 6.25
CA SER A 901 -58.58 39.34 5.43
C SER A 901 -59.96 39.23 6.10
N HIS A 902 -60.45 40.33 6.68
CA HIS A 902 -61.85 40.47 7.10
C HIS A 902 -62.56 41.55 6.25
N PRO A 903 -63.80 41.32 5.78
CA PRO A 903 -64.54 42.31 4.99
C PRO A 903 -65.03 43.47 5.86
N HIS A 904 -65.16 44.65 5.25
CA HIS A 904 -65.74 45.83 5.90
C HIS A 904 -67.23 45.64 6.21
N GLU A 905 -67.61 45.82 7.47
CA GLU A 905 -68.90 46.42 7.84
C GLU A 905 -68.66 47.68 8.68
N SER A 906 -69.60 48.63 8.61
CA SER A 906 -69.46 49.96 9.22
C SER A 906 -70.43 50.14 10.39
N GLY A 907 -69.90 50.46 11.58
CA GLY A 907 -70.66 50.79 12.79
C GLY A 907 -69.99 51.93 13.55
N SER A 908 -70.75 52.71 14.32
CA SER A 908 -70.33 54.03 14.81
C SER A 908 -70.71 54.29 16.29
N PHE A 909 -69.99 55.24 16.92
CA PHE A 909 -70.13 55.72 18.31
C PHE A 909 -69.71 54.69 19.40
N GLU A 910 -69.16 55.03 20.58
CA GLU A 910 -68.81 56.35 21.15
C GLU A 910 -67.67 56.28 22.21
N ASN A 911 -66.98 57.41 22.45
CA ASN A 911 -66.21 57.87 23.64
C ASN A 911 -65.44 56.89 24.57
N GLY A 912 -64.16 57.20 24.89
CA GLY A 912 -63.44 56.44 25.95
C GLY A 912 -61.98 56.79 26.37
N THR A 913 -61.57 58.07 26.45
CA THR A 913 -60.36 58.59 27.18
C THR A 913 -58.94 57.98 26.93
N ASP A 914 -57.98 58.85 26.57
CA ASP A 914 -56.53 58.58 26.65
C ASP A 914 -56.01 58.45 28.11
N GLU A 915 -55.05 57.55 28.34
CA GLU A 915 -53.83 57.88 29.08
C GLU A 915 -52.60 57.21 28.43
N LYS A 916 -51.47 57.93 28.41
CA LYS A 916 -50.16 57.44 27.93
C LYS A 916 -49.18 57.36 29.09
N MET A 917 -48.49 56.23 29.24
CA MET A 917 -47.14 56.23 29.82
C MET A 917 -46.22 55.18 29.17
N LEU A 918 -44.91 55.35 29.35
CA LEU A 918 -43.89 54.84 28.42
C LEU A 918 -43.13 53.59 28.90
N ALA A 919 -42.61 52.87 27.90
CA ALA A 919 -41.34 52.12 27.92
C ALA A 919 -41.30 50.80 28.74
N PRO A 920 -40.28 49.92 28.53
CA PRO A 920 -39.11 50.05 27.64
C PRO A 920 -38.94 48.94 26.59
N GLN A 921 -37.98 49.13 25.67
CA GLN A 921 -37.36 48.01 24.94
C GLN A 921 -36.37 47.25 25.83
N THR A 922 -36.34 45.91 25.75
CA THR A 922 -35.23 45.09 26.28
C THR A 922 -34.82 43.95 25.36
N SER A 923 -33.66 44.13 24.71
CA SER A 923 -32.73 43.13 24.15
C SER A 923 -33.17 41.63 24.13
N PHE A 924 -33.37 41.08 22.93
CA PHE A 924 -33.25 39.63 22.71
C PHE A 924 -31.77 39.22 22.75
N LYS A 925 -31.31 38.69 23.89
CA LYS A 925 -30.02 37.97 23.99
C LYS A 925 -30.26 36.48 23.75
N ALA A 926 -30.19 36.06 22.48
CA ALA A 926 -30.10 34.64 22.16
C ALA A 926 -28.72 34.10 22.61
N ARG A 927 -28.70 33.14 23.55
CA ARG A 927 -27.50 32.34 23.82
C ARG A 927 -27.37 31.29 22.73
N SER A 928 -26.26 31.29 22.00
CA SER A 928 -25.88 30.17 21.14
C SER A 928 -25.54 28.94 21.98
N GLY A 929 -26.13 27.80 21.60
CA GLY A 929 -25.85 26.48 22.14
C GLY A 929 -26.30 25.42 21.13
N PRO A 930 -25.54 24.33 20.92
CA PRO A 930 -25.91 23.33 19.94
C PRO A 930 -27.09 22.49 20.43
N LEU A 931 -28.21 22.56 19.73
CA LEU A 931 -29.36 21.69 19.95
C LEU A 931 -29.37 20.55 18.92
N GLN A 932 -29.68 19.35 19.39
CA GLN A 932 -29.57 18.10 18.61
C GLN A 932 -30.75 17.92 17.65
N TYR A 933 -30.49 17.28 16.51
CA TYR A 933 -31.50 16.90 15.53
C TYR A 933 -32.32 15.69 16.01
N ALA A 934 -33.62 15.70 15.66
CA ALA A 934 -34.41 14.48 15.53
C ALA A 934 -34.73 14.27 14.04
N LEU A 935 -34.47 13.07 13.52
CA LEU A 935 -34.85 12.67 12.16
C LEU A 935 -36.01 11.69 12.27
N GLY A 936 -37.13 11.96 11.58
CA GLY A 936 -38.30 11.09 11.60
C GLY A 936 -39.57 11.78 11.15
N SER A 937 -40.00 11.52 9.92
CA SER A 937 -41.36 11.79 9.47
C SER A 937 -42.21 10.54 9.65
N GLY A 938 -43.31 10.63 10.38
CA GLY A 938 -44.16 9.48 10.72
C GLY A 938 -45.56 9.90 11.12
N PHE A 939 -46.44 10.13 10.15
CA PHE A 939 -47.85 10.40 10.41
C PHE A 939 -48.63 9.10 10.58
N GLY A 940 -49.14 8.86 11.80
CA GLY A 940 -50.04 7.75 12.12
C GLY A 940 -50.96 8.12 13.28
N ILE A 941 -52.28 8.08 13.05
CA ILE A 941 -53.28 8.41 14.08
C ILE A 941 -53.62 7.15 14.88
N GLY A 942 -53.29 7.14 16.17
CA GLY A 942 -53.63 6.04 17.09
C GLY A 942 -53.45 6.43 18.56
N SER A 943 -54.54 6.47 19.32
CA SER A 943 -54.55 6.92 20.72
C SER A 943 -54.68 5.76 21.71
N THR A 944 -53.71 5.56 22.62
CA THR A 944 -53.96 5.01 23.98
C THR A 944 -52.77 5.21 24.94
N SER A 945 -53.08 5.62 26.17
CA SER A 945 -52.38 5.39 27.46
C SER A 945 -50.87 5.07 27.49
N ALA A 946 -50.09 5.95 28.12
CA ALA A 946 -48.73 5.65 28.61
C ALA A 946 -48.72 5.09 30.05
N PRO A 947 -47.67 4.33 30.42
CA PRO A 947 -47.03 4.42 31.73
C PRO A 947 -45.57 4.92 31.62
N GLN A 948 -44.99 5.35 32.75
CA GLN A 948 -43.72 6.07 32.80
C GLN A 948 -42.48 5.15 32.70
N ALA A 949 -41.39 5.68 32.13
CA ALA A 949 -40.03 5.13 32.23
C ALA A 949 -39.01 6.25 32.56
N VAL A 950 -37.86 5.88 33.11
CA VAL A 950 -36.85 6.78 33.71
C VAL A 950 -35.82 7.23 32.65
N PRO A 951 -35.36 8.50 32.64
CA PRO A 951 -34.36 8.96 31.68
C PRO A 951 -32.96 8.40 31.98
N ASN A 952 -32.26 7.96 30.92
CA ASN A 952 -30.83 7.68 30.92
C ASN A 952 -30.25 8.37 29.68
N GLU A 953 -29.68 9.57 29.86
CA GLU A 953 -29.12 10.36 28.76
C GLU A 953 -27.65 10.04 28.52
N SER A 954 -27.37 9.35 27.41
CA SER A 954 -26.03 9.28 26.80
C SER A 954 -26.19 9.34 25.27
N GLY A 955 -26.56 10.53 24.77
CA GLY A 955 -26.80 10.73 23.35
C GLY A 955 -25.53 10.58 22.52
N THR A 956 -25.48 9.54 21.69
CA THR A 956 -24.39 9.30 20.72
C THR A 956 -24.22 10.50 19.79
N THR A 957 -22.98 10.89 19.51
CA THR A 957 -22.69 12.00 18.60
C THR A 957 -23.14 11.68 17.16
N PRO A 958 -23.46 12.69 16.33
CA PRO A 958 -23.81 12.46 14.92
C PRO A 958 -22.74 11.68 14.14
N ARG A 959 -21.46 11.89 14.46
CA ARG A 959 -20.31 11.17 13.89
C ARG A 959 -20.33 9.67 14.25
N GLU A 960 -20.65 9.33 15.50
CA GLU A 960 -20.78 7.92 15.92
C GLU A 960 -21.98 7.26 15.23
N VAL A 961 -23.10 7.97 15.08
CA VAL A 961 -24.27 7.50 14.33
C VAL A 961 -23.93 7.29 12.85
N ALA A 962 -23.22 8.22 12.20
CA ALA A 962 -22.80 8.09 10.80
C ALA A 962 -21.85 6.90 10.60
N LEU A 963 -20.84 6.73 11.47
CA LEU A 963 -19.93 5.59 11.44
C LEU A 963 -20.66 4.26 11.71
N GLN A 964 -21.57 4.23 12.68
CA GLN A 964 -22.37 3.05 13.01
C GLN A 964 -23.28 2.66 11.84
N ASN A 965 -23.96 3.62 11.20
CA ASN A 965 -24.79 3.37 10.01
C ASN A 965 -23.94 2.83 8.85
N THR A 966 -22.78 3.46 8.57
CA THR A 966 -21.82 3.00 7.55
C THR A 966 -21.44 1.53 7.78
N ARG A 967 -21.17 1.14 9.02
CA ARG A 967 -20.78 -0.23 9.41
C ARG A 967 -21.94 -1.21 9.36
N LEU A 968 -23.12 -0.86 9.90
CA LEU A 968 -24.32 -1.71 9.89
C LEU A 968 -24.73 -2.06 8.45
N ILE A 969 -24.84 -1.07 7.57
CA ILE A 969 -25.25 -1.29 6.18
C ILE A 969 -24.19 -2.13 5.45
N LEU A 970 -22.90 -1.81 5.59
CA LEU A 970 -21.82 -2.57 4.95
C LEU A 970 -21.73 -4.02 5.47
N GLY A 971 -21.96 -4.23 6.77
CA GLY A 971 -22.09 -5.58 7.36
C GLY A 971 -23.23 -6.38 6.72
N ARG A 972 -24.43 -5.80 6.63
CA ARG A 972 -25.59 -6.45 5.99
C ARG A 972 -25.39 -6.72 4.48
N VAL A 973 -24.62 -5.90 3.76
CA VAL A 973 -24.17 -6.18 2.37
C VAL A 973 -23.26 -7.42 2.32
N LEU A 974 -22.41 -7.61 3.31
CA LEU A 974 -21.49 -8.75 3.40
C LEU A 974 -22.19 -10.04 3.84
N ASP A 975 -23.23 -9.94 4.68
CA ASP A 975 -24.05 -11.08 5.14
C ASP A 975 -24.99 -11.64 4.06
N SER A 976 -25.48 -10.77 3.15
CA SER A 976 -26.32 -11.17 2.02
C SER A 976 -25.54 -11.89 0.91
N CYS A 977 -24.22 -11.70 0.84
CA CYS A 977 -23.35 -12.44 -0.06
C CYS A 977 -23.30 -13.92 0.35
N ALA A 978 -23.47 -14.86 -0.59
CA ALA A 978 -23.39 -16.30 -0.29
C ALA A 978 -22.03 -16.74 0.29
N LEU A 979 -20.95 -16.06 -0.13
CA LEU A 979 -19.60 -16.22 0.40
C LEU A 979 -19.39 -15.51 1.76
N GLY A 980 -20.40 -14.77 2.25
CA GLY A 980 -20.39 -13.98 3.48
C GLY A 980 -19.88 -14.74 4.70
N ARG A 981 -20.28 -16.00 4.83
CA ARG A 981 -20.35 -16.76 6.09
C ARG A 981 -19.14 -17.67 6.40
N ARG A 982 -18.04 -17.62 5.64
CA ARG A 982 -16.85 -18.45 5.94
C ARG A 982 -16.10 -17.96 7.18
N ARG A 983 -15.44 -18.87 7.91
CA ARG A 983 -14.76 -18.58 9.20
C ARG A 983 -13.33 -18.03 9.06
N GLU A 984 -12.85 -17.80 7.84
CA GLU A 984 -11.42 -17.57 7.53
C GLU A 984 -10.94 -16.13 7.78
N TYR A 985 -11.86 -15.16 7.84
CA TYR A 985 -11.55 -13.71 7.82
C TYR A 985 -10.86 -13.13 9.06
N ARG A 986 -10.49 -13.96 10.05
CA ARG A 986 -9.77 -13.52 11.26
C ARG A 986 -8.41 -12.88 10.94
N ARG A 987 -7.77 -13.29 9.85
CA ARG A 987 -6.44 -12.79 9.40
C ARG A 987 -6.47 -11.47 8.64
N LEU A 988 -7.62 -10.98 8.19
CA LEU A 988 -7.67 -9.75 7.38
C LEU A 988 -7.18 -8.54 8.20
N VAL A 989 -6.24 -7.76 7.67
CA VAL A 989 -5.78 -6.45 8.18
C VAL A 989 -5.46 -6.45 9.70
N PRO A 990 -4.50 -7.28 10.17
CA PRO A 990 -4.21 -7.45 11.59
C PRO A 990 -3.77 -6.15 12.29
N PHE A 991 -3.09 -5.23 11.59
CA PHE A 991 -2.64 -3.96 12.17
C PHE A 991 -3.76 -3.04 12.66
N VAL A 992 -4.97 -3.11 12.06
CA VAL A 992 -6.13 -2.33 12.52
C VAL A 992 -6.49 -2.63 13.99
N THR A 993 -6.22 -3.87 14.43
CA THR A 993 -6.46 -4.33 15.79
C THR A 993 -5.30 -4.11 16.75
N THR A 994 -4.05 -4.00 16.28
CA THR A 994 -2.89 -3.73 17.17
C THR A 994 -2.71 -2.23 17.45
N ILE A 995 -2.87 -1.35 16.45
CA ILE A 995 -2.73 0.11 16.63
C ILE A 995 -3.84 0.70 17.53
N GLY A 996 -4.84 -0.10 17.95
CA GLY A 996 -5.89 0.30 18.89
C GLY A 996 -5.59 0.06 20.38
N ASN A 997 -4.59 -0.77 20.72
CA ASN A 997 -4.24 -1.13 22.10
C ASN A 997 -2.72 -0.92 22.35
N PRO A 998 -2.32 0.15 23.07
CA PRO A 998 -0.93 0.33 23.52
C PRO A 998 -0.58 -0.55 24.74
#